data_AF-A0A1K1LQR8-F1
#
_entry.id   AF-A0A1K1LQR8-F1
#
_cell.length_a   1.000
_cell.length_b   1.000
_cell.length_c   1.000
_cell.angle_alpha   90.00
_cell.angle_beta   90.00
_cell.angle_gamma   90.00
#
_symmetry.space_group_name_H-M   'P 1'
#
loop_
_entity.id
_entity.type
_entity.pdbx_description
1 polymer ?
#
loop_
_entity_poly.entity_id
_entity_poly.type
_entity_poly.pdbx_seq_one_letter_code
_entity_poly.pdbx_strand_id
1 'polypeptide(L)'
;MRNNVMKLKAASVAAAAMMTVSAAVGTTASMFGTGLSSSVITSYAAESSVKVLSSAGFGEGMYATWSSVSGASGYNVYVDGTKIDTMLIRQYSGYMRADAVGLKAGSHTMKIVPVIGGKEDGSKAAEAKANAYAHDRSGFGFVNGNSNGAYNSDGTLKSNAIVVYVTNGNKDSVTASIDATGKGAETLTGVQNIITGYKKGKESRPLNIRFIGNITDPSVLTKGDLMVDSVKAGLTVEGIGNDATLNGFGLVLKNCSNVEVRNLGFMNCNSNEGDDCGLQQNNNHIWVHNCDFFYGDAGSDADQAKGDGSLDTKTSTYITHSYNHFWDNGKCNLQGMKSESTENYITYHHNWYDHSDSRHPRIRTCSVHCYNNYFDGNAKYGVGVTMGASCFVENNYFRNCKYPMLISMQGSDDITGGTFSGEAGGVIKSFGNFMTGQKAYTTYQQNKTDFDAYEASLRTEKLGGDVKAKSGGTAYNNFDTSSVMYSYTPDKASDVPAIVTAKAGRVDGGDFKWQFNNAVDDESYAVNQGLKSALTSYKGSVTAIGSGFKEDNAPAPTVTTTTVTQPIVTDITTTAATTTVQQPVATTTTAAPVITPVAGGKVIYASPNGGGDGKTENSPTDVLTAIKSVPAGGTIFLLGGTYKYTSTIMIEESNSGKAGAYKTIAAAPNATVKFDFTGQAVDGANRGFVLDGSYWHFYGFEISHAGDNGMLLSGDNNIIEMMIFDRNQDTGLQISRYNGSYNTVAQWPTNNLVKNCTSRNNCDDATMENADGFAAKLTCGEGNVFDGCIAYCNSDDGWDLYAKEATGPIGKVTIKNCIAFRNGFTEDGKGYGDCDGNGFKLGGGGVGTRHYVENCLAFENLNCGFTDNNNPKFGDMKNCTAYNNGIGGKGKANYMVYRCDTSATFNGMMSYINTGKVTKTNAAGIKVSNDKFVGNMSNSIYYNSKYYYAKSNTTMTNGAKLGDIITPADSDFISLNVGGLGTDFHKQWRNADGSPKPNGFAETSGSSQYKSIGYHMSGGVSQTSAPNPYDVDLTPVETTTSEATTTTTTTTTTTTTVITTTSTTTAPAPVGKAGDANGDGQVDMSDVVLIMQSLANPNKYTIAPENRDNADVERRGNGITNADALSIQRYLLGLVPALPES
;
A
#
# COMPACT_ATOMS: atom_id res chain seq x y z
N MET A 1 81.35 16.91 -39.59
CA MET A 1 80.11 17.73 -39.47
C MET A 1 78.98 16.75 -39.15
N ARG A 2 78.28 16.88 -38.02
CA ARG A 2 77.07 17.72 -37.80
C ARG A 2 75.83 17.27 -38.60
N ASN A 3 74.82 16.82 -37.83
CA ASN A 3 73.39 17.10 -37.94
C ASN A 3 72.46 16.25 -38.84
N ASN A 4 71.23 16.10 -38.33
CA ASN A 4 69.95 15.77 -38.96
C ASN A 4 69.81 14.37 -39.62
N VAL A 5 69.80 13.33 -38.78
CA VAL A 5 69.35 11.95 -39.08
C VAL A 5 68.72 11.35 -37.81
N MET A 6 67.90 10.28 -37.94
CA MET A 6 67.44 9.34 -36.88
C MET A 6 66.24 9.78 -35.99
N LYS A 7 65.34 8.90 -35.51
CA LYS A 7 65.13 7.44 -35.73
C LYS A 7 63.70 6.97 -35.33
N LEU A 8 63.18 5.96 -36.08
CA LEU A 8 62.64 4.63 -35.66
C LEU A 8 61.94 4.47 -34.28
N LYS A 9 60.87 3.67 -34.08
CA LYS A 9 60.27 2.48 -34.76
C LYS A 9 58.76 2.42 -34.36
N ALA A 10 57.74 1.95 -35.11
CA ALA A 10 57.52 0.79 -36.01
C ALA A 10 57.48 -0.57 -35.29
N ALA A 11 56.53 -1.49 -35.46
CA ALA A 11 55.23 -1.55 -36.20
C ALA A 11 54.26 -2.46 -35.36
N SER A 12 53.08 -2.97 -35.71
CA SER A 12 52.43 -3.56 -36.92
C SER A 12 51.14 -4.27 -36.42
N VAL A 13 50.10 -4.65 -37.17
CA VAL A 13 49.64 -4.48 -38.58
C VAL A 13 48.11 -4.69 -38.58
N ALA A 14 47.39 -4.24 -39.61
CA ALA A 14 45.92 -4.31 -39.68
C ALA A 14 45.37 -5.29 -40.74
N ALA A 15 44.20 -5.86 -40.40
CA ALA A 15 43.02 -6.11 -41.26
C ALA A 15 43.00 -7.14 -42.41
N ALA A 16 41.74 -7.54 -42.70
CA ALA A 16 41.13 -7.85 -44.01
C ALA A 16 41.20 -9.26 -44.65
N ALA A 17 40.03 -9.92 -44.66
CA ALA A 17 39.42 -10.63 -45.81
C ALA A 17 37.88 -10.61 -45.57
N MET A 18 37.06 -9.94 -46.38
CA MET A 18 36.53 -10.36 -47.69
C MET A 18 35.79 -11.72 -47.70
N MET A 19 34.45 -11.69 -47.76
CA MET A 19 33.64 -12.23 -48.89
C MET A 19 32.14 -11.92 -48.71
N THR A 20 31.34 -12.14 -49.75
CA THR A 20 29.93 -11.73 -49.84
C THR A 20 29.04 -12.80 -50.47
N VAL A 21 27.73 -12.77 -50.14
CA VAL A 21 26.61 -13.48 -50.79
C VAL A 21 26.52 -15.00 -50.59
N SER A 22 25.51 -15.43 -49.83
CA SER A 22 24.41 -16.31 -50.31
C SER A 22 23.39 -16.56 -49.18
N ALA A 23 22.18 -17.00 -49.53
CA ALA A 23 21.09 -17.22 -48.57
C ALA A 23 20.46 -18.61 -48.77
N ALA A 24 20.13 -19.28 -47.66
CA ALA A 24 19.31 -20.49 -47.64
C ALA A 24 18.54 -20.62 -46.32
N VAL A 25 17.34 -21.20 -46.40
CA VAL A 25 16.34 -21.34 -45.32
C VAL A 25 16.76 -22.41 -44.30
N GLY A 26 16.49 -22.20 -43.00
CA GLY A 26 16.61 -23.24 -41.97
C GLY A 26 16.10 -22.80 -40.60
N THR A 27 15.03 -23.42 -40.11
CA THR A 27 14.48 -23.20 -38.76
C THR A 27 15.13 -24.12 -37.72
N THR A 28 15.36 -23.62 -36.49
CA THR A 28 14.91 -24.20 -35.18
C THR A 28 15.80 -23.78 -34.00
N ALA A 29 15.19 -23.84 -32.80
CA ALA A 29 15.79 -24.06 -31.47
C ALA A 29 17.02 -23.22 -31.03
N SER A 30 16.78 -22.27 -30.12
CA SER A 30 17.82 -21.66 -29.29
C SER A 30 18.20 -22.56 -28.11
N MET A 31 19.45 -23.06 -28.06
CA MET A 31 20.08 -23.55 -26.82
C MET A 31 21.61 -23.34 -26.87
N PHE A 32 22.20 -23.26 -25.66
CA PHE A 32 23.64 -23.18 -25.36
C PHE A 32 24.44 -21.98 -25.90
N GLY A 33 24.50 -20.93 -25.06
CA GLY A 33 25.68 -20.07 -24.93
C GLY A 33 26.26 -20.21 -23.53
N THR A 34 27.31 -21.02 -23.35
CA THR A 34 27.91 -21.29 -22.03
C THR A 34 28.87 -20.17 -21.61
N GLY A 35 28.46 -19.35 -20.64
CA GLY A 35 29.32 -18.34 -20.01
C GLY A 35 29.86 -18.82 -18.65
N LEU A 36 30.98 -19.56 -18.65
CA LEU A 36 31.74 -19.80 -17.42
C LEU A 36 32.39 -18.50 -16.95
N SER A 37 31.84 -17.88 -15.90
CA SER A 37 32.51 -16.80 -15.18
C SER A 37 32.96 -17.30 -13.81
N SER A 38 34.20 -16.98 -13.46
CA SER A 38 34.93 -17.53 -12.32
C SER A 38 34.19 -17.32 -11.00
N SER A 39 33.77 -18.42 -10.36
CA SER A 39 33.23 -18.39 -9.00
C SER A 39 34.29 -17.92 -8.01
N VAL A 40 34.33 -16.61 -7.72
CA VAL A 40 34.99 -16.11 -6.51
C VAL A 40 34.14 -16.59 -5.34
N ILE A 41 34.54 -17.71 -4.74
CA ILE A 41 33.89 -18.24 -3.53
C ILE A 41 34.31 -17.34 -2.36
N THR A 42 33.62 -16.21 -2.20
CA THR A 42 33.55 -15.51 -0.92
C THR A 42 32.76 -16.40 0.04
N SER A 43 33.47 -17.27 0.76
CA SER A 43 32.92 -17.96 1.91
C SER A 43 32.57 -16.91 2.96
N TYR A 44 31.28 -16.67 3.19
CA TYR A 44 30.83 -15.86 4.30
C TYR A 44 31.13 -16.66 5.57
N ALA A 45 32.02 -16.16 6.44
CA ALA A 45 32.27 -16.85 7.71
C ALA A 45 30.98 -16.81 8.55
N ALA A 46 30.56 -17.96 9.07
CA ALA A 46 29.47 -18.03 10.04
C ALA A 46 29.73 -17.07 11.21
N GLU A 47 28.67 -16.44 11.70
CA GLU A 47 28.75 -15.32 12.63
C GLU A 47 29.37 -15.74 13.97
N SER A 48 30.02 -14.80 14.65
CA SER A 48 30.68 -15.08 15.93
C SER A 48 29.69 -15.34 17.07
N SER A 49 28.47 -14.81 16.95
CA SER A 49 27.32 -14.91 17.86
C SER A 49 26.01 -14.92 17.05
N VAL A 50 24.87 -15.23 17.68
CA VAL A 50 23.57 -15.18 16.98
C VAL A 50 23.27 -13.76 16.51
N LYS A 51 22.87 -13.64 15.25
CA LYS A 51 22.51 -12.39 14.60
C LYS A 51 21.12 -12.52 13.98
N VAL A 52 20.13 -11.90 14.60
CA VAL A 52 18.74 -11.87 14.09
C VAL A 52 18.73 -11.12 12.75
N LEU A 53 18.11 -11.72 11.74
CA LEU A 53 17.96 -11.17 10.38
C LEU A 53 16.57 -10.56 10.19
N SER A 54 15.53 -11.21 10.72
CA SER A 54 14.16 -10.68 10.80
C SER A 54 13.42 -11.31 11.98
N SER A 55 12.37 -10.65 12.47
CA SER A 55 11.39 -11.25 13.39
C SER A 55 10.06 -10.54 13.24
N ALA A 56 8.96 -11.29 13.23
CA ALA A 56 7.61 -10.74 13.16
C ALA A 56 6.64 -11.58 13.99
N GLY A 57 5.51 -10.95 14.36
CA GLY A 57 4.40 -11.58 15.04
C GLY A 57 3.29 -11.88 14.06
N PHE A 58 2.58 -12.98 14.26
CA PHE A 58 1.46 -13.41 13.44
C PHE A 58 0.31 -13.90 14.33
N GLY A 59 -0.68 -14.55 13.72
CA GLY A 59 -1.78 -15.19 14.45
C GLY A 59 -1.26 -16.20 15.47
N GLU A 60 -1.38 -15.86 16.76
CA GLU A 60 -1.05 -16.70 17.92
C GLU A 60 0.38 -17.28 17.88
N GLY A 61 1.30 -16.50 17.31
CA GLY A 61 2.69 -16.88 17.20
C GLY A 61 3.62 -15.73 16.85
N MET A 62 4.91 -16.02 16.89
CA MET A 62 5.97 -15.14 16.40
C MET A 62 7.09 -15.98 15.79
N TYR A 63 7.84 -15.40 14.85
CA TYR A 63 9.06 -16.01 14.36
C TYR A 63 10.26 -15.09 14.50
N ALA A 64 11.44 -15.70 14.46
CA ALA A 64 12.69 -15.02 14.18
C ALA A 64 13.52 -15.84 13.19
N THR A 65 14.31 -15.15 12.37
CA THR A 65 15.36 -15.73 11.52
C THR A 65 16.73 -15.23 11.97
N TRP A 66 17.78 -16.03 11.79
CA TRP A 66 19.15 -15.64 12.14
C TRP A 66 20.21 -16.32 11.27
N SER A 67 21.40 -15.72 11.17
CA SER A 67 22.55 -16.32 10.50
C SER A 67 23.16 -17.47 11.30
N SER A 68 23.76 -18.45 10.61
CA SER A 68 24.55 -19.52 11.22
C SER A 68 25.66 -18.96 12.12
N VAL A 69 25.87 -19.57 13.29
CA VAL A 69 26.94 -19.24 14.24
C VAL A 69 28.07 -20.25 14.13
N SER A 70 29.32 -19.79 14.04
CA SER A 70 30.47 -20.69 13.85
C SER A 70 30.68 -21.61 15.06
N GLY A 71 30.88 -22.89 14.78
CA GLY A 71 30.99 -23.97 15.76
C GLY A 71 29.66 -24.43 16.40
N ALA A 72 28.51 -23.88 16.00
CA ALA A 72 27.22 -24.29 16.54
C ALA A 72 26.69 -25.58 15.89
N SER A 73 26.38 -26.58 16.72
CA SER A 73 25.70 -27.83 16.31
C SER A 73 24.17 -27.73 16.35
N GLY A 74 23.64 -26.56 16.68
CA GLY A 74 22.20 -26.28 16.76
C GLY A 74 21.88 -25.08 17.65
N TYR A 75 20.61 -24.89 17.98
CA TYR A 75 20.11 -23.77 18.77
C TYR A 75 19.03 -24.22 19.73
N ASN A 76 18.95 -23.57 20.88
CA ASN A 76 17.85 -23.68 21.82
C ASN A 76 17.12 -22.33 21.84
N VAL A 77 15.82 -22.36 21.60
CA VAL A 77 14.98 -21.15 21.49
C VAL A 77 13.97 -21.14 22.64
N TYR A 78 13.75 -19.97 23.21
CA TYR A 78 12.85 -19.72 24.33
C TYR A 78 11.92 -18.57 23.97
N VAL A 79 10.64 -18.63 24.32
CA VAL A 79 9.74 -17.47 24.32
C VAL A 79 9.27 -17.22 25.75
N ASP A 80 9.45 -15.99 26.22
CA ASP A 80 9.14 -15.53 27.58
C ASP A 80 9.71 -16.45 28.67
N GLY A 81 10.94 -16.92 28.45
CA GLY A 81 11.65 -17.86 29.33
C GLY A 81 11.23 -19.34 29.19
N THR A 82 10.17 -19.64 28.44
CA THR A 82 9.73 -21.02 28.16
C THR A 82 10.43 -21.56 26.91
N LYS A 83 11.18 -22.66 27.05
CA LYS A 83 11.85 -23.30 25.91
C LYS A 83 10.81 -23.86 24.92
N ILE A 84 10.91 -23.50 23.65
CA ILE A 84 10.06 -24.07 22.60
C ILE A 84 10.58 -25.43 22.14
N ASP A 85 9.73 -26.22 21.50
CA ASP A 85 10.12 -27.51 20.93
C ASP A 85 11.17 -27.31 19.82
N THR A 86 12.21 -28.14 19.81
CA THR A 86 13.26 -28.08 18.77
C THR A 86 12.69 -28.28 17.37
N MET A 87 11.60 -29.05 17.19
CA MET A 87 10.98 -29.24 15.86
C MET A 87 10.49 -27.94 15.23
N LEU A 88 10.23 -26.89 16.02
CA LEU A 88 9.85 -25.56 15.52
C LEU A 88 11.03 -24.76 14.95
N ILE A 89 12.27 -25.26 15.08
CA ILE A 89 13.51 -24.66 14.57
C ILE A 89 13.90 -25.33 13.23
N ARG A 90 14.25 -24.52 12.23
CA ARG A 90 14.60 -24.95 10.86
C ARG A 90 15.87 -24.27 10.36
N GLN A 91 16.58 -24.96 9.48
CA GLN A 91 17.67 -24.40 8.69
C GLN A 91 17.28 -24.36 7.21
N TYR A 92 17.73 -23.32 6.53
CA TYR A 92 17.64 -23.06 5.10
C TYR A 92 19.06 -22.74 4.58
N SER A 93 19.22 -22.50 3.28
CA SER A 93 20.50 -22.00 2.77
C SER A 93 20.79 -20.59 3.30
N GLY A 94 21.90 -20.45 4.02
CA GLY A 94 22.41 -19.18 4.57
C GLY A 94 21.71 -18.65 5.84
N TYR A 95 20.63 -19.28 6.31
CA TYR A 95 19.91 -18.83 7.51
C TYR A 95 19.13 -19.92 8.26
N MET A 96 18.77 -19.60 9.50
CA MET A 96 17.94 -20.37 10.43
C MET A 96 16.60 -19.64 10.65
N ARG A 97 15.52 -20.37 10.98
CA ARG A 97 14.22 -19.82 11.43
C ARG A 97 13.71 -20.59 12.64
N ALA A 98 12.97 -19.92 13.52
CA ALA A 98 12.09 -20.59 14.48
C ALA A 98 10.75 -19.86 14.58
N ASP A 99 9.66 -20.63 14.69
CA ASP A 99 8.30 -20.12 14.82
C ASP A 99 7.69 -20.65 16.12
N ALA A 100 7.53 -19.78 17.11
CA ALA A 100 6.79 -20.09 18.32
C ALA A 100 5.30 -19.94 18.05
N VAL A 101 4.52 -20.99 18.35
CA VAL A 101 3.09 -21.10 18.03
C VAL A 101 2.30 -21.59 19.23
N GLY A 102 1.13 -21.00 19.44
CA GLY A 102 0.33 -21.16 20.65
C GLY A 102 0.54 -20.06 21.69
N LEU A 103 0.84 -18.85 21.23
CA LEU A 103 1.02 -17.65 22.05
C LEU A 103 -0.32 -16.92 22.21
N LYS A 104 -0.42 -16.09 23.27
CA LYS A 104 -1.55 -15.17 23.44
C LYS A 104 -1.41 -13.99 22.46
N ALA A 105 -2.45 -13.18 22.32
CA ALA A 105 -2.26 -11.84 21.76
C ALA A 105 -1.45 -10.98 22.75
N GLY A 106 -0.38 -10.34 22.27
CA GLY A 106 0.52 -9.55 23.11
C GLY A 106 1.97 -9.50 22.60
N SER A 107 2.83 -8.81 23.33
CA SER A 107 4.26 -8.72 23.03
C SER A 107 5.02 -9.89 23.66
N HIS A 108 5.83 -10.56 22.84
CA HIS A 108 6.57 -11.76 23.20
C HIS A 108 8.07 -11.58 22.91
N THR A 109 8.93 -12.16 23.76
CA THR A 109 10.40 -12.10 23.62
C THR A 109 10.96 -13.48 23.32
N MET A 110 11.47 -13.67 22.10
CA MET A 110 12.16 -14.89 21.67
C MET A 110 13.67 -14.77 21.90
N LYS A 111 14.21 -15.58 22.80
CA LYS A 111 15.66 -15.72 23.03
C LYS A 111 16.21 -16.93 22.27
N ILE A 112 17.23 -16.71 21.46
CA ILE A 112 17.91 -17.72 20.64
C ILE A 112 19.31 -17.93 21.20
N VAL A 113 19.63 -19.17 21.60
CA VAL A 113 20.92 -19.53 22.21
C VAL A 113 21.61 -20.60 21.35
N PRO A 114 22.84 -20.38 20.87
CA PRO A 114 23.56 -21.39 20.09
C PRO A 114 24.09 -22.51 20.99
N VAL A 115 24.13 -23.73 20.45
CA VAL A 115 24.66 -24.92 21.12
C VAL A 115 26.02 -25.25 20.52
N ILE A 116 27.10 -25.01 21.27
CA ILE A 116 28.49 -25.23 20.88
C ILE A 116 29.10 -26.31 21.78
N GLY A 117 29.75 -27.32 21.18
CA GLY A 117 30.33 -28.43 21.94
C GLY A 117 29.31 -29.21 22.79
N GLY A 118 28.03 -29.22 22.38
CA GLY A 118 26.94 -29.86 23.13
C GLY A 118 26.41 -29.07 24.34
N LYS A 119 26.78 -27.80 24.50
CA LYS A 119 26.28 -26.90 25.56
C LYS A 119 25.77 -25.58 24.99
N GLU A 120 24.81 -24.96 25.67
CA GLU A 120 24.39 -23.60 25.37
C GLU A 120 25.52 -22.60 25.64
N ASP A 121 25.85 -21.78 24.64
CA ASP A 121 26.73 -20.62 24.82
C ASP A 121 25.87 -19.35 24.97
N GLY A 122 25.47 -19.09 26.22
CA GLY A 122 24.68 -17.90 26.57
C GLY A 122 25.39 -16.56 26.28
N SER A 123 26.71 -16.54 26.08
CA SER A 123 27.45 -15.33 25.70
C SER A 123 27.28 -14.95 24.23
N LYS A 124 26.74 -15.88 23.43
CA LYS A 124 26.46 -15.73 21.99
C LYS A 124 24.97 -15.69 21.65
N ALA A 125 24.10 -15.61 22.66
CA ALA A 125 22.67 -15.54 22.46
C ALA A 125 22.22 -14.18 21.91
N ALA A 126 21.05 -14.16 21.28
CA ALA A 126 20.35 -12.93 20.89
C ALA A 126 18.87 -12.98 21.30
N GLU A 127 18.21 -11.83 21.36
CA GLU A 127 16.78 -11.72 21.62
C GLU A 127 16.08 -10.95 20.50
N ALA A 128 14.90 -11.44 20.12
CA ALA A 128 14.00 -10.84 19.16
C ALA A 128 12.64 -10.58 19.85
N LYS A 129 11.97 -9.49 19.50
CA LYS A 129 10.65 -9.14 20.06
C LYS A 129 9.65 -8.91 18.95
N ALA A 130 8.45 -9.46 19.12
CA ALA A 130 7.34 -9.20 18.21
C ALA A 130 5.99 -9.34 18.92
N ASN A 131 4.94 -8.81 18.29
CA ASN A 131 3.60 -8.80 18.85
C ASN A 131 2.72 -9.82 18.13
N ALA A 132 2.37 -10.92 18.80
CA ALA A 132 1.39 -11.88 18.29
C ALA A 132 -0.02 -11.27 18.38
N TYR A 133 -0.88 -11.56 17.41
CA TYR A 133 -2.28 -11.15 17.41
C TYR A 133 -3.21 -12.37 17.56
N ALA A 134 -4.42 -12.17 18.09
CA ALA A 134 -5.41 -13.25 18.16
C ALA A 134 -6.00 -13.50 16.76
N HIS A 135 -6.22 -14.76 16.39
CA HIS A 135 -7.05 -15.07 15.23
C HIS A 135 -8.51 -14.67 15.48
N ASP A 136 -9.17 -14.19 14.43
CA ASP A 136 -10.56 -13.73 14.42
C ASP A 136 -11.54 -14.91 14.56
N ARG A 137 -11.97 -15.19 15.80
CA ARG A 137 -12.91 -16.26 16.16
C ARG A 137 -14.38 -15.85 15.98
N SER A 138 -14.69 -15.18 14.87
CA SER A 138 -16.06 -14.95 14.42
C SER A 138 -16.52 -16.04 13.44
N GLY A 139 -17.77 -15.98 13.01
CA GLY A 139 -18.38 -17.02 12.16
C GLY A 139 -19.14 -18.10 12.91
N PHE A 140 -19.95 -18.86 12.16
CA PHE A 140 -20.82 -19.90 12.75
C PHE A 140 -20.07 -21.07 13.40
N GLY A 141 -18.76 -21.26 13.15
CA GLY A 141 -17.94 -22.24 13.87
C GLY A 141 -17.88 -22.05 15.40
N PHE A 142 -18.25 -20.87 15.89
CA PHE A 142 -18.22 -20.52 17.32
C PHE A 142 -19.61 -20.31 17.94
N VAL A 143 -20.69 -20.63 17.21
CA VAL A 143 -22.08 -20.54 17.70
C VAL A 143 -22.49 -21.86 18.33
N ASN A 144 -22.87 -21.85 19.61
CA ASN A 144 -23.28 -23.03 20.40
C ASN A 144 -22.22 -24.15 20.54
N GLY A 145 -20.96 -23.86 20.20
CA GLY A 145 -19.81 -24.76 20.31
C GLY A 145 -18.51 -24.00 20.09
N ASN A 146 -17.45 -24.67 19.63
CA ASN A 146 -16.22 -24.01 19.22
C ASN A 146 -15.41 -24.85 18.23
N SER A 147 -14.71 -24.17 17.32
CA SER A 147 -13.77 -24.74 16.34
C SER A 147 -12.30 -24.56 16.75
N ASN A 148 -11.98 -24.42 18.04
CA ASN A 148 -10.61 -24.12 18.51
C ASN A 148 -9.66 -25.33 18.47
N GLY A 149 -10.06 -26.49 17.94
CA GLY A 149 -9.24 -27.68 17.82
C GLY A 149 -8.53 -28.07 19.12
N ALA A 150 -7.19 -28.06 19.09
CA ALA A 150 -6.29 -28.31 20.21
C ALA A 150 -5.90 -27.05 21.03
N TYR A 151 -6.37 -25.87 20.64
CA TYR A 151 -6.07 -24.58 21.27
C TYR A 151 -7.20 -24.06 22.16
N ASN A 152 -6.88 -23.14 23.06
CA ASN A 152 -7.83 -22.36 23.85
C ASN A 152 -8.31 -21.15 23.05
N SER A 153 -9.42 -20.52 23.47
CA SER A 153 -9.95 -19.31 22.82
C SER A 153 -9.05 -18.07 22.93
N ASP A 154 -7.96 -18.15 23.71
CA ASP A 154 -6.93 -17.11 23.85
C ASP A 154 -5.65 -17.41 23.05
N GLY A 155 -5.67 -18.45 22.21
CA GLY A 155 -4.55 -18.90 21.39
C GLY A 155 -3.56 -19.85 22.07
N THR A 156 -3.64 -20.06 23.38
CA THR A 156 -2.72 -20.99 24.07
C THR A 156 -3.05 -22.45 23.78
N LEU A 157 -2.04 -23.31 23.64
CA LEU A 157 -2.25 -24.74 23.45
C LEU A 157 -2.92 -25.36 24.70
N LYS A 158 -3.92 -26.24 24.53
CA LYS A 158 -4.53 -26.97 25.65
C LYS A 158 -3.46 -27.84 26.34
N SER A 159 -3.36 -27.75 27.67
CA SER A 159 -2.27 -28.37 28.45
C SER A 159 -2.25 -29.91 28.46
N ASN A 160 -3.31 -30.55 27.94
CA ASN A 160 -3.40 -31.99 27.75
C ASN A 160 -3.36 -32.42 26.27
N ALA A 161 -3.13 -31.50 25.34
CA ALA A 161 -3.08 -31.81 23.91
C ALA A 161 -1.88 -32.69 23.55
N ILE A 162 -2.09 -33.62 22.62
CA ILE A 162 -1.05 -34.44 22.01
C ILE A 162 -0.52 -33.66 20.80
N VAL A 163 0.77 -33.30 20.81
CA VAL A 163 1.40 -32.60 19.68
C VAL A 163 2.21 -33.59 18.84
N VAL A 164 2.03 -33.56 17.53
CA VAL A 164 2.64 -34.47 16.56
C VAL A 164 3.29 -33.67 15.44
N TYR A 165 4.63 -33.65 15.40
CA TYR A 165 5.39 -32.93 14.38
C TYR A 165 5.65 -33.80 13.15
N VAL A 166 5.15 -33.34 12.01
CA VAL A 166 5.19 -34.07 10.75
C VAL A 166 6.01 -33.30 9.71
N THR A 167 7.00 -34.00 9.18
CA THR A 167 7.94 -33.57 8.14
C THR A 167 7.89 -34.59 7.01
N ASN A 168 8.35 -34.25 5.81
CA ASN A 168 8.36 -35.21 4.71
C ASN A 168 9.20 -36.47 5.01
N GLY A 169 10.20 -36.37 5.89
CA GLY A 169 11.07 -37.49 6.29
C GLY A 169 10.54 -38.36 7.44
N ASN A 170 9.50 -37.94 8.17
CA ASN A 170 8.94 -38.73 9.29
C ASN A 170 7.42 -38.95 9.24
N LYS A 171 6.68 -38.47 8.23
CA LYS A 171 5.23 -38.66 8.07
C LYS A 171 4.74 -40.12 8.27
N ASP A 172 5.57 -41.10 7.90
CA ASP A 172 5.29 -42.53 8.00
C ASP A 172 5.81 -43.19 9.29
N SER A 173 6.72 -42.51 10.01
CA SER A 173 7.44 -43.06 11.18
C SER A 173 7.22 -42.27 12.48
N VAL A 174 6.57 -41.11 12.41
CA VAL A 174 6.13 -40.32 13.56
C VAL A 174 5.20 -41.15 14.44
N THR A 175 5.26 -40.97 15.76
CA THR A 175 4.46 -41.76 16.71
C THR A 175 3.69 -40.89 17.70
N ALA A 176 2.57 -41.43 18.21
CA ALA A 176 1.82 -40.86 19.32
C ALA A 176 1.19 -41.98 20.17
N SER A 177 1.07 -41.75 21.49
CA SER A 177 0.40 -42.68 22.41
C SER A 177 -1.07 -42.30 22.56
N ILE A 178 -1.98 -43.10 21.99
CA ILE A 178 -3.41 -42.81 21.80
C ILE A 178 -4.26 -43.94 22.42
N ASP A 179 -5.24 -43.64 23.28
CA ASP A 179 -6.23 -44.65 23.70
C ASP A 179 -7.33 -44.83 22.65
N ALA A 180 -6.98 -45.53 21.57
CA ALA A 180 -7.88 -45.82 20.46
C ALA A 180 -8.99 -46.82 20.80
N THR A 181 -9.03 -47.41 22.02
CA THR A 181 -9.97 -48.49 22.34
C THR A 181 -10.77 -48.32 23.64
N GLY A 182 -10.38 -47.37 24.49
CA GLY A 182 -10.90 -47.21 25.86
C GLY A 182 -10.33 -48.25 26.83
N LYS A 183 -9.06 -48.65 26.63
CA LYS A 183 -8.39 -49.71 27.41
C LYS A 183 -6.96 -49.33 27.86
N GLY A 184 -6.52 -48.11 27.60
CA GLY A 184 -5.14 -47.67 27.77
C GLY A 184 -4.53 -47.20 26.45
N ALA A 185 -3.60 -46.24 26.53
CA ALA A 185 -2.99 -45.62 25.36
C ALA A 185 -1.90 -46.50 24.74
N GLU A 186 -2.03 -46.79 23.45
CA GLU A 186 -1.10 -47.58 22.65
C GLU A 186 -0.30 -46.67 21.70
N THR A 187 0.94 -47.03 21.38
CA THR A 187 1.76 -46.27 20.42
C THR A 187 1.31 -46.56 18.99
N LEU A 188 0.77 -45.56 18.31
CA LEU A 188 0.44 -45.60 16.88
C LEU A 188 1.54 -44.92 16.07
N THR A 189 1.84 -45.45 14.87
CA THR A 189 2.93 -44.99 13.98
C THR A 189 2.38 -44.57 12.62
N GLY A 190 2.82 -43.41 12.12
CA GLY A 190 2.39 -42.80 10.86
C GLY A 190 1.19 -41.88 11.04
N VAL A 191 1.21 -40.70 10.39
CA VAL A 191 0.26 -39.60 10.65
C VAL A 191 -1.21 -40.01 10.48
N GLN A 192 -1.56 -40.73 9.40
CA GLN A 192 -2.93 -41.20 9.15
C GLN A 192 -3.39 -42.23 10.18
N ASN A 193 -2.50 -43.06 10.72
CA ASN A 193 -2.86 -44.04 11.75
C ASN A 193 -3.14 -43.37 13.10
N ILE A 194 -2.35 -42.35 13.46
CA ILE A 194 -2.57 -41.53 14.66
C ILE A 194 -3.95 -40.84 14.60
N ILE A 195 -4.30 -40.22 13.47
CA ILE A 195 -5.63 -39.66 13.22
C ILE A 195 -6.72 -40.74 13.34
N THR A 196 -6.50 -41.90 12.73
CA THR A 196 -7.46 -43.02 12.74
C THR A 196 -7.72 -43.55 14.16
N GLY A 197 -6.76 -43.43 15.09
CA GLY A 197 -6.93 -43.77 16.50
C GLY A 197 -8.10 -43.04 17.18
N TYR A 198 -8.38 -41.80 16.76
CA TYR A 198 -9.47 -40.99 17.32
C TYR A 198 -10.88 -41.42 16.85
N LYS A 199 -11.00 -42.15 15.73
CA LYS A 199 -12.28 -42.47 15.07
C LYS A 199 -13.31 -43.19 15.96
N LYS A 200 -12.86 -43.87 17.02
CA LYS A 200 -13.73 -44.58 17.98
C LYS A 200 -14.25 -43.70 19.12
N GLY A 201 -13.83 -42.43 19.21
CA GLY A 201 -14.24 -41.51 20.28
C GLY A 201 -13.85 -42.01 21.67
N LYS A 202 -12.61 -42.50 21.81
CA LYS A 202 -12.06 -43.07 23.06
C LYS A 202 -10.90 -42.25 23.63
N GLU A 203 -10.01 -41.79 22.77
CA GLU A 203 -9.09 -40.72 23.14
C GLU A 203 -9.87 -39.44 23.42
N SER A 204 -9.50 -38.75 24.49
CA SER A 204 -10.19 -37.56 25.03
C SER A 204 -9.29 -36.33 25.13
N ARG A 205 -7.97 -36.52 24.94
CA ARG A 205 -7.00 -35.43 24.76
C ARG A 205 -7.11 -34.86 23.34
N PRO A 206 -7.07 -33.53 23.14
CA PRO A 206 -7.02 -32.95 21.81
C PRO A 206 -5.77 -33.38 21.02
N LEU A 207 -5.85 -33.40 19.69
CA LEU A 207 -4.70 -33.68 18.81
C LEU A 207 -4.27 -32.42 18.06
N ASN A 208 -2.98 -32.08 18.10
CA ASN A 208 -2.39 -31.06 17.24
C ASN A 208 -1.38 -31.72 16.29
N ILE A 209 -1.59 -31.60 14.98
CA ILE A 209 -0.69 -32.08 13.94
C ILE A 209 -0.01 -30.87 13.30
N ARG A 210 1.30 -30.76 13.52
CA ARG A 210 2.15 -29.65 13.06
C ARG A 210 2.95 -30.09 11.85
N PHE A 211 2.53 -29.68 10.65
CA PHE A 211 3.23 -29.93 9.39
C PHE A 211 4.35 -28.91 9.16
N ILE A 212 5.50 -29.38 8.68
CA ILE A 212 6.72 -28.57 8.57
C ILE A 212 7.41 -28.80 7.22
N GLY A 213 7.51 -27.73 6.42
CA GLY A 213 8.04 -27.75 5.06
C GLY A 213 7.13 -28.46 4.04
N ASN A 214 7.66 -28.73 2.84
CA ASN A 214 6.93 -29.40 1.78
C ASN A 214 6.74 -30.91 2.06
N ILE A 215 5.53 -31.31 2.42
CA ILE A 215 5.13 -32.70 2.67
C ILE A 215 4.59 -33.30 1.37
N THR A 216 5.16 -34.41 0.90
CA THR A 216 4.52 -35.24 -0.15
C THR A 216 3.75 -36.40 0.48
N ASP A 217 2.97 -37.13 -0.32
CA ASP A 217 2.11 -38.25 0.05
C ASP A 217 2.69 -39.16 1.16
N PRO A 218 2.04 -39.27 2.33
CA PRO A 218 2.23 -40.38 3.25
C PRO A 218 1.93 -41.73 2.59
N SER A 219 2.62 -42.79 3.03
CA SER A 219 2.42 -44.17 2.56
C SER A 219 1.05 -44.76 2.91
N VAL A 220 0.35 -44.17 3.89
CA VAL A 220 -1.01 -44.53 4.28
C VAL A 220 -1.88 -43.28 4.15
N LEU A 221 -2.70 -43.27 3.10
CA LEU A 221 -3.74 -42.26 2.84
C LEU A 221 -5.05 -42.98 2.49
N THR A 222 -6.18 -42.38 2.85
CA THR A 222 -7.49 -42.92 2.45
C THR A 222 -7.86 -42.32 1.11
N LYS A 223 -7.90 -43.11 0.02
CA LYS A 223 -8.15 -42.63 -1.35
C LYS A 223 -7.13 -41.59 -1.90
N GLY A 224 -5.98 -41.43 -1.25
CA GLY A 224 -5.04 -40.33 -1.56
C GLY A 224 -5.29 -39.07 -0.74
N ASP A 225 -6.22 -39.10 0.23
CA ASP A 225 -6.46 -38.01 1.18
C ASP A 225 -5.97 -38.37 2.58
N LEU A 226 -5.55 -37.35 3.32
CA LEU A 226 -5.38 -37.43 4.76
C LEU A 226 -6.78 -37.34 5.39
N MET A 227 -7.36 -38.47 5.79
CA MET A 227 -8.74 -38.51 6.27
C MET A 227 -8.83 -38.39 7.79
N VAL A 228 -9.54 -37.35 8.24
CA VAL A 228 -10.01 -37.14 9.61
C VAL A 228 -11.46 -37.60 9.70
N ASP A 229 -11.75 -38.67 10.45
CA ASP A 229 -13.09 -39.23 10.56
C ASP A 229 -13.52 -39.41 12.03
N SER A 230 -14.70 -38.89 12.36
CA SER A 230 -15.39 -39.03 13.65
C SER A 230 -14.64 -38.44 14.86
N VAL A 231 -13.69 -37.54 14.63
CA VAL A 231 -12.89 -36.89 15.69
C VAL A 231 -13.71 -35.79 16.37
N LYS A 232 -13.76 -35.81 17.71
CA LYS A 232 -14.57 -34.88 18.54
C LYS A 232 -13.88 -34.37 19.81
N ALA A 233 -12.63 -34.77 20.05
CA ALA A 233 -11.85 -34.37 21.23
C ALA A 233 -11.18 -32.98 21.10
N GLY A 234 -11.39 -32.29 19.97
CA GLY A 234 -10.53 -31.21 19.53
C GLY A 234 -9.39 -31.73 18.64
N LEU A 235 -9.29 -31.20 17.43
CA LEU A 235 -8.18 -31.47 16.53
C LEU A 235 -7.74 -30.20 15.80
N THR A 236 -6.44 -29.91 15.78
CA THR A 236 -5.85 -28.87 14.92
C THR A 236 -4.93 -29.52 13.90
N VAL A 237 -5.04 -29.13 12.64
CA VAL A 237 -4.06 -29.41 11.59
C VAL A 237 -3.42 -28.08 11.20
N GLU A 238 -2.19 -27.83 11.62
CA GLU A 238 -1.52 -26.56 11.35
C GLU A 238 -0.18 -26.74 10.62
N GLY A 239 0.12 -25.82 9.70
CA GLY A 239 1.48 -25.67 9.17
C GLY A 239 2.32 -24.74 10.04
N ILE A 240 3.63 -24.96 10.06
CA ILE A 240 4.61 -24.14 10.79
C ILE A 240 5.49 -23.38 9.79
N GLY A 241 5.64 -22.06 10.00
CA GLY A 241 6.37 -21.19 9.07
C GLY A 241 5.54 -20.78 7.85
N ASN A 242 6.21 -20.19 6.86
CA ASN A 242 5.62 -19.79 5.58
C ASN A 242 5.70 -20.89 4.50
N ASP A 243 6.31 -22.03 4.81
CA ASP A 243 6.77 -23.06 3.87
C ASP A 243 6.14 -24.45 4.07
N ALA A 244 5.21 -24.58 5.01
CA ALA A 244 4.43 -25.81 5.22
C ALA A 244 3.41 -26.03 4.08
N THR A 245 3.53 -27.14 3.36
CA THR A 245 2.60 -27.51 2.28
C THR A 245 2.22 -28.98 2.30
N LEU A 246 0.99 -29.30 1.88
CA LEU A 246 0.57 -30.63 1.49
C LEU A 246 0.62 -30.67 -0.04
N ASN A 247 1.58 -31.39 -0.61
CA ASN A 247 1.90 -31.38 -2.04
C ASN A 247 1.70 -32.78 -2.63
N GLY A 248 0.60 -32.96 -3.36
CA GLY A 248 0.12 -34.24 -3.89
C GLY A 248 -1.22 -34.69 -3.31
N PHE A 249 -1.53 -34.36 -2.05
CA PHE A 249 -2.67 -34.95 -1.32
C PHE A 249 -3.53 -33.91 -0.58
N GLY A 250 -4.83 -34.19 -0.50
CA GLY A 250 -5.82 -33.35 0.19
C GLY A 250 -6.09 -33.74 1.64
N LEU A 251 -6.92 -32.95 2.33
CA LEU A 251 -7.37 -33.14 3.71
C LEU A 251 -8.89 -33.36 3.75
N VAL A 252 -9.35 -34.54 4.17
CA VAL A 252 -10.78 -34.90 4.14
C VAL A 252 -11.35 -35.04 5.55
N LEU A 253 -12.39 -34.26 5.85
CA LEU A 253 -13.08 -34.27 7.14
C LEU A 253 -14.47 -34.93 7.04
N LYS A 254 -14.73 -35.93 7.90
CA LYS A 254 -16.00 -36.67 7.96
C LYS A 254 -16.46 -36.86 9.41
N ASN A 255 -17.74 -36.62 9.70
CA ASN A 255 -18.38 -36.84 11.01
C ASN A 255 -17.72 -36.08 12.20
N CYS A 256 -16.89 -35.08 11.93
CA CYS A 256 -16.01 -34.44 12.92
C CYS A 256 -16.66 -33.28 13.66
N SER A 257 -16.09 -32.91 14.81
CA SER A 257 -16.45 -31.68 15.51
C SER A 257 -15.31 -31.10 16.35
N ASN A 258 -15.31 -29.77 16.50
CA ASN A 258 -14.22 -28.97 17.07
C ASN A 258 -12.89 -29.26 16.34
N VAL A 259 -12.83 -28.86 15.05
CA VAL A 259 -11.63 -29.02 14.22
C VAL A 259 -11.18 -27.67 13.63
N GLU A 260 -9.88 -27.45 13.69
CA GLU A 260 -9.18 -26.28 13.16
C GLU A 260 -8.18 -26.74 12.08
N VAL A 261 -8.11 -26.03 10.96
CA VAL A 261 -7.16 -26.28 9.86
C VAL A 261 -6.53 -24.94 9.47
N ARG A 262 -5.21 -24.78 9.62
CA ARG A 262 -4.58 -23.47 9.44
C ARG A 262 -3.15 -23.43 8.94
N ASN A 263 -2.78 -22.33 8.28
CA ASN A 263 -1.40 -22.06 7.84
C ASN A 263 -0.80 -23.14 6.93
N LEU A 264 -1.59 -23.71 6.02
CA LEU A 264 -1.19 -24.76 5.08
C LEU A 264 -1.32 -24.30 3.63
N GLY A 265 -0.36 -24.66 2.78
CA GLY A 265 -0.49 -24.57 1.33
C GLY A 265 -0.89 -25.92 0.72
N PHE A 266 -2.04 -25.99 0.06
CA PHE A 266 -2.50 -27.19 -0.66
C PHE A 266 -2.06 -27.09 -2.13
N MET A 267 -1.27 -28.06 -2.60
CA MET A 267 -0.60 -28.00 -3.90
C MET A 267 -0.73 -29.32 -4.67
N ASN A 268 -1.05 -29.26 -5.96
CA ASN A 268 -1.08 -30.42 -6.86
C ASN A 268 -1.88 -31.61 -6.29
N CYS A 269 -3.01 -31.36 -5.62
CA CYS A 269 -3.85 -32.42 -5.08
C CYS A 269 -4.29 -33.40 -6.19
N ASN A 270 -3.92 -34.68 -6.03
CA ASN A 270 -4.20 -35.76 -6.97
C ASN A 270 -5.18 -36.82 -6.40
N SER A 271 -5.81 -36.54 -5.27
CA SER A 271 -6.63 -37.50 -4.52
C SER A 271 -7.93 -37.88 -5.25
N ASN A 272 -8.50 -39.04 -4.90
CA ASN A 272 -9.73 -39.52 -5.54
C ASN A 272 -11.02 -38.92 -4.94
N GLU A 273 -10.95 -38.17 -3.83
CA GLU A 273 -12.07 -37.30 -3.40
C GLU A 273 -11.98 -35.91 -4.07
N GLY A 274 -10.85 -35.57 -4.71
CA GLY A 274 -10.67 -34.41 -5.61
C GLY A 274 -10.58 -33.03 -4.94
N ASP A 275 -10.93 -32.92 -3.66
CA ASP A 275 -10.91 -31.67 -2.91
C ASP A 275 -9.54 -31.43 -2.24
N ASP A 276 -8.98 -30.22 -2.34
CA ASP A 276 -7.79 -29.83 -1.54
C ASP A 276 -8.04 -30.00 -0.03
N CYS A 277 -9.18 -29.51 0.46
CA CYS A 277 -9.67 -29.67 1.83
C CYS A 277 -11.20 -29.91 1.85
N GLY A 278 -11.62 -31.16 1.68
CA GLY A 278 -13.03 -31.54 1.58
C GLY A 278 -13.72 -31.87 2.91
N LEU A 279 -14.66 -31.03 3.34
CA LEU A 279 -15.57 -31.32 4.47
C LEU A 279 -16.75 -32.19 3.95
N GLN A 280 -16.50 -33.48 3.71
CA GLN A 280 -17.38 -34.35 2.90
C GLN A 280 -18.75 -34.69 3.51
N GLN A 281 -18.86 -34.83 4.84
CA GLN A 281 -20.15 -35.16 5.48
C GLN A 281 -20.16 -34.95 7.00
N ASN A 282 -21.30 -34.50 7.54
CA ASN A 282 -21.68 -34.55 8.94
C ASN A 282 -20.69 -33.87 9.91
N ASN A 283 -20.00 -32.84 9.44
CA ASN A 283 -19.06 -32.07 10.26
C ASN A 283 -19.77 -30.88 10.92
N ASN A 284 -19.36 -30.51 12.13
CA ASN A 284 -19.86 -29.29 12.76
C ASN A 284 -18.89 -28.66 13.77
N HIS A 285 -18.85 -27.33 13.84
CA HIS A 285 -17.80 -26.58 14.54
C HIS A 285 -16.42 -26.92 13.94
N ILE A 286 -16.26 -26.52 12.67
CA ILE A 286 -15.00 -26.58 11.92
C ILE A 286 -14.56 -25.15 11.58
N TRP A 287 -13.26 -24.90 11.55
CA TRP A 287 -12.65 -23.66 11.09
C TRP A 287 -11.49 -23.96 10.15
N VAL A 288 -11.52 -23.43 8.93
CA VAL A 288 -10.40 -23.49 7.99
C VAL A 288 -9.94 -22.08 7.67
N HIS A 289 -8.70 -21.74 8.03
CA HIS A 289 -8.24 -20.36 7.93
C HIS A 289 -6.74 -20.17 7.68
N ASN A 290 -6.35 -19.05 7.08
CA ASN A 290 -4.95 -18.76 6.76
C ASN A 290 -4.29 -19.86 5.89
N CYS A 291 -5.05 -20.51 5.02
CA CYS A 291 -4.53 -21.52 4.08
C CYS A 291 -4.42 -20.95 2.65
N ASP A 292 -3.38 -21.38 1.92
CA ASP A 292 -3.28 -21.17 0.48
C ASP A 292 -3.85 -22.39 -0.24
N PHE A 293 -4.71 -22.16 -1.24
CA PHE A 293 -5.22 -23.18 -2.15
C PHE A 293 -4.65 -22.92 -3.55
N PHE A 294 -3.86 -23.85 -4.07
CA PHE A 294 -3.31 -23.78 -5.44
C PHE A 294 -3.98 -24.84 -6.33
N TYR A 295 -3.59 -24.93 -7.61
CA TYR A 295 -4.15 -25.94 -8.51
C TYR A 295 -4.01 -27.38 -7.99
N GLY A 296 -5.10 -28.14 -8.09
CA GLY A 296 -5.06 -29.60 -8.10
C GLY A 296 -4.45 -30.15 -9.40
N ASP A 297 -4.51 -31.46 -9.57
CA ASP A 297 -4.36 -32.10 -10.89
C ASP A 297 -5.69 -32.20 -11.62
N ALA A 298 -5.64 -32.32 -12.95
CA ALA A 298 -6.81 -32.24 -13.80
C ALA A 298 -7.71 -33.48 -13.65
N GLY A 299 -8.97 -33.27 -13.26
CA GLY A 299 -9.98 -34.33 -13.14
C GLY A 299 -10.57 -34.79 -14.48
N SER A 300 -11.64 -35.60 -14.43
CA SER A 300 -12.32 -36.14 -15.61
C SER A 300 -13.19 -35.14 -16.36
N ASP A 301 -13.73 -34.14 -15.66
CA ASP A 301 -14.73 -33.22 -16.20
C ASP A 301 -14.08 -31.97 -16.79
N ALA A 302 -14.70 -31.37 -17.80
CA ALA A 302 -14.12 -30.21 -18.50
C ALA A 302 -13.97 -28.95 -17.61
N ASP A 303 -14.65 -28.87 -16.46
CA ASP A 303 -14.45 -27.82 -15.46
C ASP A 303 -13.40 -28.17 -14.38
N GLN A 304 -12.82 -29.38 -14.41
CA GLN A 304 -11.80 -29.87 -13.47
C GLN A 304 -10.35 -29.58 -13.92
N ALA A 305 -10.15 -28.76 -14.96
CA ALA A 305 -8.81 -28.48 -15.53
C ALA A 305 -7.81 -27.81 -14.56
N LYS A 306 -8.30 -27.24 -13.45
CA LYS A 306 -7.51 -26.58 -12.39
C LYS A 306 -7.60 -27.33 -11.03
N GLY A 307 -8.09 -28.57 -11.01
CA GLY A 307 -8.52 -29.33 -9.81
C GLY A 307 -10.04 -29.53 -9.76
N ASP A 308 -10.56 -30.36 -8.84
CA ASP A 308 -12.02 -30.40 -8.57
C ASP A 308 -12.45 -29.31 -7.59
N GLY A 309 -12.78 -29.60 -6.34
CA GLY A 309 -13.00 -28.57 -5.32
C GLY A 309 -11.68 -28.12 -4.67
N SER A 310 -11.64 -26.91 -4.10
CA SER A 310 -10.57 -26.56 -3.16
C SER A 310 -11.03 -26.74 -1.71
N LEU A 311 -11.96 -25.90 -1.24
CA LEU A 311 -12.51 -25.96 0.11
C LEU A 311 -14.03 -26.20 0.04
N ASP A 312 -14.37 -27.40 -0.43
CA ASP A 312 -15.73 -27.90 -0.64
C ASP A 312 -16.34 -28.36 0.70
N THR A 313 -17.57 -27.93 1.01
CA THR A 313 -18.26 -28.21 2.28
C THR A 313 -19.63 -28.83 2.04
N LYS A 314 -19.77 -30.10 2.44
CA LYS A 314 -20.86 -31.01 2.07
C LYS A 314 -21.52 -31.56 3.34
N THR A 315 -22.85 -31.49 3.44
CA THR A 315 -23.67 -32.04 4.54
C THR A 315 -23.14 -31.66 5.95
N SER A 316 -22.73 -30.40 6.14
CA SER A 316 -22.04 -29.92 7.35
C SER A 316 -22.56 -28.54 7.76
N THR A 317 -22.48 -28.17 9.05
CA THR A 317 -23.12 -26.97 9.64
C THR A 317 -22.32 -26.41 10.81
N TYR A 318 -22.47 -25.13 11.17
CA TYR A 318 -21.58 -24.41 12.11
C TYR A 318 -20.13 -24.45 11.63
N ILE A 319 -19.87 -23.86 10.46
CA ILE A 319 -18.55 -23.83 9.82
C ILE A 319 -18.10 -22.38 9.60
N THR A 320 -16.82 -22.10 9.82
CA THR A 320 -16.17 -20.84 9.42
C THR A 320 -15.03 -21.13 8.45
N HIS A 321 -14.98 -20.42 7.32
CA HIS A 321 -13.86 -20.42 6.38
C HIS A 321 -13.35 -18.98 6.25
N SER A 322 -12.13 -18.69 6.71
CA SER A 322 -11.67 -17.29 6.74
C SER A 322 -10.20 -17.03 6.49
N TYR A 323 -9.85 -15.86 5.94
CA TYR A 323 -8.45 -15.51 5.63
C TYR A 323 -7.74 -16.57 4.76
N ASN A 324 -8.45 -17.30 3.90
CA ASN A 324 -7.82 -18.23 2.94
C ASN A 324 -7.55 -17.51 1.61
N HIS A 325 -6.51 -17.92 0.89
CA HIS A 325 -6.14 -17.39 -0.43
C HIS A 325 -6.32 -18.49 -1.48
N PHE A 326 -7.23 -18.28 -2.42
CA PHE A 326 -7.49 -19.16 -3.55
C PHE A 326 -6.77 -18.63 -4.78
N TRP A 327 -5.70 -19.32 -5.20
CA TRP A 327 -4.83 -18.96 -6.31
C TRP A 327 -5.35 -19.57 -7.61
N ASP A 328 -6.18 -18.81 -8.33
CA ASP A 328 -6.72 -19.16 -9.65
C ASP A 328 -7.52 -20.49 -9.70
N ASN A 329 -8.04 -20.99 -8.57
CA ASN A 329 -8.73 -22.29 -8.53
C ASN A 329 -9.98 -22.32 -9.43
N GLY A 330 -10.24 -23.45 -10.09
CA GLY A 330 -11.40 -23.62 -10.97
C GLY A 330 -12.75 -23.55 -10.25
N LYS A 331 -12.78 -23.98 -8.98
CA LYS A 331 -13.98 -24.19 -8.16
C LYS A 331 -13.62 -24.11 -6.67
N CYS A 332 -13.69 -22.92 -6.10
CA CYS A 332 -13.17 -22.72 -4.73
C CYS A 332 -13.99 -23.44 -3.66
N ASN A 333 -15.31 -23.22 -3.61
CA ASN A 333 -16.17 -23.67 -2.52
C ASN A 333 -17.58 -24.08 -2.99
N LEU A 334 -17.86 -25.38 -3.12
CA LEU A 334 -19.23 -25.87 -3.03
C LEU A 334 -19.70 -25.81 -1.57
N GLN A 335 -20.97 -25.44 -1.37
CA GLN A 335 -21.64 -25.47 -0.08
C GLN A 335 -22.99 -26.18 -0.21
N GLY A 336 -23.07 -27.40 0.31
CA GLY A 336 -24.31 -28.18 0.39
C GLY A 336 -24.60 -29.10 -0.81
N MET A 337 -25.30 -30.19 -0.50
CA MET A 337 -25.61 -31.31 -1.39
C MET A 337 -27.12 -31.48 -1.58
N LYS A 338 -27.51 -32.03 -2.73
CA LYS A 338 -28.92 -32.12 -3.17
C LYS A 338 -29.83 -32.95 -2.26
N SER A 339 -29.24 -33.75 -1.37
CA SER A 339 -29.91 -34.65 -0.43
C SER A 339 -30.07 -34.07 0.98
N GLU A 340 -29.65 -32.83 1.21
CA GLU A 340 -29.79 -32.16 2.51
C GLU A 340 -31.22 -31.62 2.72
N SER A 341 -31.74 -31.81 3.93
CA SER A 341 -33.05 -31.32 4.38
C SER A 341 -32.99 -30.60 5.74
N THR A 342 -31.79 -30.42 6.27
CA THR A 342 -31.51 -29.72 7.54
C THR A 342 -30.93 -28.35 7.24
N GLU A 343 -31.34 -27.32 7.99
CA GLU A 343 -30.73 -25.99 7.87
C GLU A 343 -29.29 -26.00 8.39
N ASN A 344 -28.36 -25.60 7.52
CA ASN A 344 -26.92 -25.65 7.75
C ASN A 344 -26.32 -24.23 7.74
N TYR A 345 -25.60 -23.83 8.80
CA TYR A 345 -25.09 -22.46 9.00
C TYR A 345 -23.59 -22.34 8.72
N ILE A 346 -23.19 -21.43 7.83
CA ILE A 346 -21.82 -21.35 7.29
C ILE A 346 -21.35 -19.90 7.18
N THR A 347 -20.08 -19.64 7.48
CA THR A 347 -19.45 -18.33 7.28
C THR A 347 -18.27 -18.42 6.31
N TYR A 348 -18.20 -17.47 5.38
CA TYR A 348 -17.01 -17.16 4.57
C TYR A 348 -16.61 -15.72 4.89
N HIS A 349 -15.43 -15.47 5.48
CA HIS A 349 -14.98 -14.10 5.73
C HIS A 349 -13.52 -13.82 5.45
N HIS A 350 -13.21 -12.62 4.94
CA HIS A 350 -11.83 -12.18 4.73
C HIS A 350 -10.98 -13.09 3.82
N ASN A 351 -11.61 -13.94 2.99
CA ASN A 351 -10.90 -14.78 2.02
C ASN A 351 -10.54 -13.96 0.76
N TRP A 352 -9.45 -14.30 0.09
CA TRP A 352 -9.03 -13.76 -1.21
C TRP A 352 -9.32 -14.79 -2.30
N TYR A 353 -10.19 -14.43 -3.24
CA TYR A 353 -10.50 -15.20 -4.45
C TYR A 353 -9.73 -14.57 -5.61
N ASP A 354 -8.46 -14.94 -5.75
CA ASP A 354 -7.45 -14.29 -6.60
C ASP A 354 -7.41 -14.97 -7.98
N HIS A 355 -7.98 -14.29 -8.97
CA HIS A 355 -8.21 -14.70 -10.37
C HIS A 355 -9.01 -16.00 -10.56
N SER A 356 -9.44 -16.63 -9.46
CA SER A 356 -10.16 -17.90 -9.45
C SER A 356 -11.48 -17.86 -10.21
N ASP A 357 -11.82 -18.97 -10.87
CA ASP A 357 -12.93 -19.08 -11.81
C ASP A 357 -14.31 -18.87 -11.15
N SER A 358 -14.63 -19.72 -10.16
CA SER A 358 -16.03 -19.96 -9.76
C SER A 358 -16.20 -20.59 -8.37
N ARG A 359 -17.48 -20.63 -7.93
CA ARG A 359 -17.94 -21.16 -6.64
C ARG A 359 -17.33 -20.39 -5.45
N HIS A 360 -17.71 -19.14 -5.25
CA HIS A 360 -17.11 -18.28 -4.21
C HIS A 360 -18.07 -17.79 -3.09
N PRO A 361 -18.91 -18.63 -2.45
CA PRO A 361 -19.19 -20.05 -2.68
C PRO A 361 -20.32 -20.30 -3.70
N ARG A 362 -20.50 -21.55 -4.12
CA ARG A 362 -21.75 -22.05 -4.73
C ARG A 362 -22.58 -22.80 -3.70
N ILE A 363 -23.74 -22.27 -3.32
CA ILE A 363 -24.55 -22.73 -2.19
C ILE A 363 -25.81 -23.44 -2.69
N ARG A 364 -26.23 -24.54 -2.02
CA ARG A 364 -27.47 -25.27 -2.32
C ARG A 364 -28.55 -25.19 -1.25
N THR A 365 -28.23 -25.57 -0.02
CA THR A 365 -29.23 -25.99 1.00
C THR A 365 -29.02 -25.27 2.33
N CYS A 366 -28.29 -24.17 2.34
CA CYS A 366 -27.64 -23.63 3.53
C CYS A 366 -27.95 -22.15 3.76
N SER A 367 -27.84 -21.74 5.02
CA SER A 367 -27.84 -20.37 5.52
C SER A 367 -26.40 -19.89 5.61
N VAL A 368 -25.98 -19.01 4.70
CA VAL A 368 -24.56 -18.66 4.52
C VAL A 368 -24.34 -17.17 4.71
N HIS A 369 -23.41 -16.80 5.58
CA HIS A 369 -22.93 -15.43 5.70
C HIS A 369 -21.58 -15.27 5.01
N CYS A 370 -21.50 -14.43 3.99
CA CYS A 370 -20.31 -14.15 3.19
C CYS A 370 -19.95 -12.68 3.37
N TYR A 371 -18.90 -12.36 4.15
CA TYR A 371 -18.58 -10.96 4.44
C TYR A 371 -17.10 -10.59 4.41
N ASN A 372 -16.80 -9.36 4.01
CA ASN A 372 -15.43 -8.83 3.88
C ASN A 372 -14.45 -9.72 3.05
N ASN A 373 -14.93 -10.56 2.14
CA ASN A 373 -14.07 -11.30 1.22
C ASN A 373 -13.68 -10.40 0.04
N TYR A 374 -12.49 -10.63 -0.52
CA TYR A 374 -11.97 -9.94 -1.70
C TYR A 374 -12.08 -10.86 -2.93
N PHE A 375 -12.87 -10.45 -3.90
CA PHE A 375 -13.15 -11.15 -5.15
C PHE A 375 -12.41 -10.41 -6.27
N ASP A 376 -11.37 -11.01 -6.82
CA ASP A 376 -10.29 -10.30 -7.50
C ASP A 376 -10.00 -10.91 -8.87
N GLY A 377 -10.65 -10.43 -9.94
CA GLY A 377 -10.43 -10.91 -11.30
C GLY A 377 -11.12 -12.25 -11.64
N ASN A 378 -12.27 -12.55 -11.03
CA ASN A 378 -12.88 -13.88 -11.16
C ASN A 378 -13.61 -14.10 -12.51
N ALA A 379 -13.08 -15.04 -13.29
CA ALA A 379 -13.43 -15.24 -14.70
C ALA A 379 -14.84 -15.82 -15.00
N LYS A 380 -15.56 -16.38 -14.01
CA LYS A 380 -16.95 -16.89 -14.20
C LYS A 380 -17.98 -16.22 -13.28
N TYR A 381 -17.93 -16.43 -11.95
CA TYR A 381 -18.88 -15.81 -11.00
C TYR A 381 -18.38 -15.86 -9.55
N GLY A 382 -18.89 -14.94 -8.72
CA GLY A 382 -18.65 -14.86 -7.27
C GLY A 382 -19.56 -15.79 -6.46
N VAL A 383 -20.49 -15.20 -5.70
CA VAL A 383 -21.45 -15.93 -4.85
C VAL A 383 -22.61 -16.46 -5.70
N GLY A 384 -22.80 -17.78 -5.75
CA GLY A 384 -23.92 -18.40 -6.47
C GLY A 384 -24.86 -19.16 -5.53
N VAL A 385 -26.17 -18.96 -5.62
CA VAL A 385 -27.16 -19.74 -4.84
C VAL A 385 -28.12 -20.56 -5.72
N THR A 386 -28.37 -21.79 -5.27
CA THR A 386 -29.34 -22.73 -5.83
C THR A 386 -30.19 -23.33 -4.69
N MET A 387 -31.10 -24.26 -5.03
CA MET A 387 -31.83 -25.21 -4.17
C MET A 387 -32.46 -24.67 -2.87
N GLY A 388 -32.81 -23.38 -2.84
CA GLY A 388 -33.45 -22.75 -1.69
C GLY A 388 -32.50 -22.21 -0.61
N ALA A 389 -31.19 -22.17 -0.86
CA ALA A 389 -30.23 -21.50 0.02
C ALA A 389 -30.62 -20.04 0.33
N SER A 390 -30.24 -19.56 1.51
CA SER A 390 -30.33 -18.15 1.90
C SER A 390 -28.91 -17.63 2.17
N CYS A 391 -28.43 -16.68 1.37
CA CYS A 391 -27.12 -16.08 1.58
C CYS A 391 -27.22 -14.60 1.97
N PHE A 392 -26.58 -14.21 3.08
CA PHE A 392 -26.31 -12.82 3.38
C PHE A 392 -24.89 -12.49 2.90
N VAL A 393 -24.77 -11.54 1.98
CA VAL A 393 -23.50 -11.10 1.38
C VAL A 393 -23.26 -9.66 1.83
N GLU A 394 -22.31 -9.44 2.75
CA GLU A 394 -22.10 -8.17 3.45
C GLU A 394 -20.69 -7.59 3.26
N ASN A 395 -20.58 -6.30 2.89
CA ASN A 395 -19.32 -5.55 2.88
C ASN A 395 -18.13 -6.24 2.16
N ASN A 396 -18.37 -7.07 1.14
CA ASN A 396 -17.32 -7.67 0.31
C ASN A 396 -16.85 -6.67 -0.77
N TYR A 397 -15.66 -6.90 -1.33
CA TYR A 397 -15.14 -6.11 -2.47
C TYR A 397 -15.00 -7.01 -3.70
N PHE A 398 -15.63 -6.62 -4.81
CA PHE A 398 -15.57 -7.31 -6.10
C PHE A 398 -14.87 -6.44 -7.15
N ARG A 399 -13.62 -6.78 -7.51
CA ARG A 399 -12.88 -6.22 -8.66
C ARG A 399 -12.97 -7.18 -9.84
N ASN A 400 -13.54 -6.75 -10.97
CA ASN A 400 -13.62 -7.49 -12.23
C ASN A 400 -14.23 -8.91 -12.11
N CYS A 401 -14.89 -9.22 -10.99
CA CYS A 401 -15.64 -10.45 -10.79
C CYS A 401 -16.83 -10.45 -11.76
N LYS A 402 -16.80 -11.35 -12.75
CA LYS A 402 -17.64 -11.27 -13.95
C LYS A 402 -19.14 -11.18 -13.66
N TYR A 403 -19.62 -12.01 -12.73
CA TYR A 403 -20.95 -11.94 -12.13
C TYR A 403 -20.79 -12.05 -10.59
N PRO A 404 -20.81 -10.94 -9.83
CA PRO A 404 -20.53 -10.93 -8.38
C PRO A 404 -21.46 -11.82 -7.55
N MET A 405 -22.73 -11.87 -7.95
CA MET A 405 -23.78 -12.66 -7.35
C MET A 405 -24.64 -13.30 -8.45
N LEU A 406 -25.12 -14.53 -8.24
CA LEU A 406 -26.06 -15.22 -9.13
C LEU A 406 -27.09 -16.03 -8.34
N ILE A 407 -28.35 -16.03 -8.81
CA ILE A 407 -29.38 -16.99 -8.39
C ILE A 407 -29.70 -17.88 -9.61
N SER A 408 -29.69 -19.20 -9.40
CA SER A 408 -29.92 -20.21 -10.46
C SER A 408 -31.23 -19.98 -11.24
N MET A 409 -31.14 -19.99 -12.58
CA MET A 409 -32.26 -19.82 -13.52
C MET A 409 -32.97 -18.45 -13.49
N GLN A 410 -32.31 -17.39 -12.99
CA GLN A 410 -32.86 -16.04 -12.96
C GLN A 410 -31.78 -14.95 -13.01
N GLY A 411 -32.20 -13.69 -13.15
CA GLY A 411 -31.29 -12.55 -13.13
C GLY A 411 -30.23 -12.65 -14.22
N SER A 412 -28.96 -12.44 -13.85
CA SER A 412 -27.83 -12.50 -14.77
C SER A 412 -27.54 -13.91 -15.29
N ASP A 413 -28.00 -14.99 -14.63
CA ASP A 413 -27.90 -16.36 -15.17
C ASP A 413 -28.82 -16.52 -16.39
N ASP A 414 -30.10 -16.17 -16.27
CA ASP A 414 -31.07 -16.29 -17.37
C ASP A 414 -30.77 -15.28 -18.51
N ILE A 415 -30.44 -14.03 -18.17
CA ILE A 415 -30.08 -12.97 -19.13
C ILE A 415 -28.87 -13.36 -20.00
N THR A 416 -27.93 -14.16 -19.47
CA THR A 416 -26.72 -14.57 -20.18
C THR A 416 -26.83 -15.96 -20.85
N GLY A 417 -28.01 -16.59 -20.80
CA GLY A 417 -28.32 -17.85 -21.49
C GLY A 417 -28.26 -19.11 -20.63
N GLY A 418 -28.26 -19.00 -19.30
CA GLY A 418 -28.42 -20.11 -18.37
C GLY A 418 -27.19 -21.02 -18.27
N THR A 419 -26.10 -20.52 -17.68
CA THR A 419 -24.81 -21.23 -17.61
C THR A 419 -24.31 -21.54 -16.20
N PHE A 420 -24.93 -20.98 -15.15
CA PHE A 420 -24.57 -21.29 -13.76
C PHE A 420 -25.26 -22.56 -13.25
N SER A 421 -26.59 -22.70 -13.40
CA SER A 421 -27.28 -23.97 -13.11
C SER A 421 -28.72 -24.10 -13.63
N GLY A 422 -29.13 -25.35 -13.88
CA GLY A 422 -30.53 -25.78 -14.00
C GLY A 422 -31.12 -26.31 -12.68
N GLU A 423 -30.62 -25.84 -11.54
CA GLU A 423 -31.17 -26.13 -10.21
C GLU A 423 -32.22 -25.05 -9.86
N ALA A 424 -33.13 -25.31 -8.91
CA ALA A 424 -33.99 -24.25 -8.38
C ALA A 424 -33.15 -23.11 -7.78
N GLY A 425 -33.71 -21.91 -7.63
CA GLY A 425 -33.00 -20.77 -7.05
C GLY A 425 -32.95 -20.82 -5.51
N GLY A 426 -31.92 -20.17 -4.95
CA GLY A 426 -31.95 -19.66 -3.58
C GLY A 426 -32.37 -18.18 -3.55
N VAL A 427 -32.09 -17.48 -2.45
CA VAL A 427 -32.19 -16.01 -2.38
C VAL A 427 -30.94 -15.43 -1.75
N ILE A 428 -30.38 -14.39 -2.39
CA ILE A 428 -29.28 -13.59 -1.84
C ILE A 428 -29.86 -12.28 -1.28
N LYS A 429 -29.49 -11.95 -0.05
CA LYS A 429 -29.57 -10.61 0.54
C LYS A 429 -28.18 -9.98 0.44
N SER A 430 -28.08 -8.83 -0.22
CA SER A 430 -26.85 -8.03 -0.33
C SER A 430 -26.93 -6.84 0.61
N PHE A 431 -25.81 -6.41 1.19
CA PHE A 431 -25.69 -5.15 1.93
C PHE A 431 -24.25 -4.62 1.87
N GLY A 432 -24.08 -3.35 1.49
CA GLY A 432 -22.81 -2.62 1.68
C GLY A 432 -21.60 -3.11 0.87
N ASN A 433 -21.81 -4.02 -0.07
CA ASN A 433 -20.74 -4.55 -0.95
C ASN A 433 -20.24 -3.47 -1.92
N PHE A 434 -18.96 -3.53 -2.27
CA PHE A 434 -18.36 -2.73 -3.35
C PHE A 434 -18.18 -3.59 -4.61
N MET A 435 -18.56 -3.09 -5.78
CA MET A 435 -18.43 -3.80 -7.05
C MET A 435 -17.89 -2.87 -8.15
N THR A 436 -16.91 -3.33 -8.91
CA THR A 436 -16.38 -2.66 -10.11
C THR A 436 -16.00 -3.66 -11.20
N GLY A 437 -16.21 -3.30 -12.47
CA GLY A 437 -15.85 -4.11 -13.64
C GLY A 437 -16.71 -5.35 -13.93
N GLN A 438 -17.75 -5.62 -13.14
CA GLN A 438 -18.70 -6.71 -13.38
C GLN A 438 -19.43 -6.57 -14.73
N LYS A 439 -19.79 -7.69 -15.36
CA LYS A 439 -20.51 -7.69 -16.65
C LYS A 439 -22.04 -7.58 -16.48
N ALA A 440 -22.58 -8.13 -15.40
CA ALA A 440 -24.00 -8.03 -15.06
C ALA A 440 -24.23 -8.19 -13.55
N TYR A 441 -25.25 -7.48 -13.04
CA TYR A 441 -25.81 -7.61 -11.70
C TYR A 441 -27.21 -6.96 -11.69
N THR A 442 -28.24 -7.72 -11.32
CA THR A 442 -29.64 -7.28 -11.32
C THR A 442 -30.22 -7.37 -9.91
N THR A 443 -30.70 -6.25 -9.36
CA THR A 443 -31.32 -6.22 -8.02
C THR A 443 -32.82 -6.54 -8.08
N TYR A 444 -33.37 -7.09 -6.99
CA TYR A 444 -34.83 -7.25 -6.79
C TYR A 444 -35.59 -5.93 -6.96
N GLN A 445 -34.95 -4.82 -6.56
CA GLN A 445 -35.47 -3.46 -6.70
C GLN A 445 -35.61 -3.02 -8.16
N GLN A 446 -34.74 -3.48 -9.05
CA GLN A 446 -34.85 -3.29 -10.51
C GLN A 446 -35.85 -4.29 -11.13
N ASN A 447 -35.84 -5.55 -10.69
CA ASN A 447 -36.74 -6.59 -11.22
C ASN A 447 -37.14 -7.59 -10.11
N LYS A 448 -38.39 -7.48 -9.65
CA LYS A 448 -38.93 -8.31 -8.54
C LYS A 448 -39.13 -9.79 -8.88
N THR A 449 -38.93 -10.18 -10.14
CA THR A 449 -39.14 -11.55 -10.65
C THR A 449 -37.89 -12.18 -11.24
N ASP A 450 -36.85 -11.41 -11.54
CA ASP A 450 -35.65 -11.86 -12.25
C ASP A 450 -34.44 -11.06 -11.78
N PHE A 451 -33.74 -11.56 -10.76
CA PHE A 451 -32.71 -10.82 -10.03
C PHE A 451 -31.62 -11.75 -9.49
N ASP A 452 -30.45 -11.18 -9.17
CA ASP A 452 -29.31 -11.86 -8.58
C ASP A 452 -29.24 -11.67 -7.05
N ALA A 453 -29.73 -10.55 -6.53
CA ALA A 453 -29.85 -10.31 -5.10
C ALA A 453 -30.95 -9.29 -4.75
N TYR A 454 -31.44 -9.33 -3.51
CA TYR A 454 -32.17 -8.24 -2.88
C TYR A 454 -31.16 -7.34 -2.19
N GLU A 455 -31.02 -6.08 -2.64
CA GLU A 455 -30.14 -5.11 -1.97
C GLU A 455 -30.87 -4.52 -0.75
N ALA A 456 -30.36 -4.78 0.45
CA ALA A 456 -30.98 -4.32 1.69
C ALA A 456 -30.62 -2.85 1.98
N SER A 457 -31.59 -2.09 2.49
CA SER A 457 -31.37 -0.72 2.95
C SER A 457 -30.64 -0.66 4.30
N LEU A 458 -30.75 -1.72 5.11
CA LEU A 458 -30.12 -1.87 6.41
C LEU A 458 -29.63 -3.32 6.60
N ARG A 459 -28.47 -3.50 7.22
CA ARG A 459 -27.94 -4.80 7.69
C ARG A 459 -29.00 -5.63 8.41
N THR A 460 -29.80 -5.00 9.28
CA THR A 460 -30.84 -5.64 10.09
C THR A 460 -32.21 -5.76 9.42
N GLU A 461 -32.34 -5.41 8.13
CA GLU A 461 -33.61 -5.51 7.39
C GLU A 461 -34.08 -6.97 7.27
N LYS A 462 -35.38 -7.21 7.53
CA LYS A 462 -36.02 -8.50 7.32
C LYS A 462 -36.77 -8.51 5.99
N LEU A 463 -36.37 -9.39 5.09
CA LEU A 463 -36.99 -9.57 3.79
C LEU A 463 -38.36 -10.22 3.97
N GLY A 464 -39.39 -9.60 3.38
CA GLY A 464 -40.75 -10.11 3.38
C GLY A 464 -40.89 -11.39 2.55
N GLY A 465 -41.92 -12.18 2.84
CA GLY A 465 -42.14 -13.49 2.20
C GLY A 465 -42.30 -13.46 0.68
N ASP A 466 -42.55 -12.30 0.07
CA ASP A 466 -42.67 -12.10 -1.38
C ASP A 466 -41.31 -11.90 -2.11
N VAL A 467 -40.19 -11.85 -1.37
CA VAL A 467 -38.84 -11.90 -1.94
C VAL A 467 -38.46 -13.36 -2.14
N LYS A 468 -38.70 -13.88 -3.36
CA LYS A 468 -38.62 -15.31 -3.69
C LYS A 468 -37.77 -15.59 -4.93
N ALA A 469 -37.19 -16.78 -4.98
CA ALA A 469 -36.65 -17.36 -6.19
C ALA A 469 -37.73 -17.59 -7.26
N LYS A 470 -37.47 -17.15 -8.49
CA LYS A 470 -38.27 -17.40 -9.71
C LYS A 470 -38.47 -18.88 -9.96
N SER A 471 -37.38 -19.65 -9.88
CA SER A 471 -37.38 -21.11 -9.96
C SER A 471 -37.44 -21.71 -8.55
N GLY A 472 -38.48 -22.48 -8.24
CA GLY A 472 -38.69 -23.14 -6.94
C GLY A 472 -39.48 -22.34 -5.89
N GLY A 473 -39.55 -21.01 -5.98
CA GLY A 473 -40.43 -20.20 -5.13
C GLY A 473 -39.96 -20.03 -3.66
N THR A 474 -38.72 -20.40 -3.34
CA THR A 474 -38.16 -20.28 -1.98
C THR A 474 -37.99 -18.82 -1.59
N ALA A 475 -38.38 -18.47 -0.36
CA ALA A 475 -38.17 -17.14 0.23
C ALA A 475 -36.90 -17.10 1.09
N TYR A 476 -36.33 -15.92 1.28
CA TYR A 476 -35.21 -15.71 2.21
C TYR A 476 -35.62 -15.96 3.67
N ASN A 477 -34.86 -16.76 4.40
CA ASN A 477 -35.23 -17.21 5.77
C ASN A 477 -34.90 -16.20 6.89
N ASN A 478 -34.16 -15.13 6.60
CA ASN A 478 -33.77 -14.09 7.56
C ASN A 478 -32.88 -14.56 8.73
N PHE A 479 -32.07 -15.62 8.52
CA PHE A 479 -31.19 -16.19 9.55
C PHE A 479 -30.26 -15.15 10.21
N ASP A 480 -29.77 -14.20 9.42
CA ASP A 480 -28.87 -13.10 9.79
C ASP A 480 -29.48 -12.08 10.78
N THR A 481 -30.80 -12.09 10.90
CA THR A 481 -31.56 -11.24 11.85
C THR A 481 -32.21 -12.05 12.98
N SER A 482 -31.77 -13.30 13.16
CA SER A 482 -32.24 -14.24 14.19
C SER A 482 -31.20 -14.43 15.29
N SER A 483 -31.58 -15.10 16.38
CA SER A 483 -30.69 -15.40 17.51
C SER A 483 -29.59 -16.43 17.20
N VAL A 484 -29.50 -16.97 15.98
CA VAL A 484 -28.36 -17.81 15.56
C VAL A 484 -27.15 -16.97 15.13
N MET A 485 -27.35 -15.70 14.76
CA MET A 485 -26.28 -14.85 14.24
C MET A 485 -25.28 -14.50 15.35
N TYR A 486 -23.99 -14.67 15.05
CA TYR A 486 -22.89 -14.36 15.96
C TYR A 486 -22.58 -12.87 16.02
N SER A 487 -21.78 -12.48 17.01
CA SER A 487 -21.24 -11.12 17.12
C SER A 487 -20.00 -10.95 16.25
N TYR A 488 -19.98 -9.92 15.41
CA TYR A 488 -18.83 -9.51 14.58
C TYR A 488 -18.99 -8.04 14.18
N THR A 489 -17.85 -7.38 13.97
CA THR A 489 -17.78 -6.06 13.34
C THR A 489 -17.24 -6.27 11.94
N PRO A 490 -18.04 -6.06 10.87
CA PRO A 490 -17.52 -6.10 9.52
C PRO A 490 -16.72 -4.81 9.25
N ASP A 491 -15.57 -4.96 8.60
CA ASP A 491 -14.81 -3.85 8.05
C ASP A 491 -15.58 -3.19 6.89
N LYS A 492 -15.15 -2.00 6.44
CA LYS A 492 -15.76 -1.37 5.25
C LYS A 492 -15.34 -2.14 4.00
N ALA A 493 -16.25 -2.31 3.05
CA ALA A 493 -15.92 -2.95 1.77
C ALA A 493 -14.70 -2.33 1.07
N SER A 494 -14.55 -1.00 1.11
CA SER A 494 -13.39 -0.28 0.56
C SER A 494 -12.03 -0.71 1.13
N ASP A 495 -12.02 -1.17 2.38
CA ASP A 495 -10.80 -1.42 3.15
C ASP A 495 -10.38 -2.91 3.03
N VAL A 496 -11.32 -3.77 2.61
CA VAL A 496 -11.17 -5.22 2.41
C VAL A 496 -9.95 -5.62 1.58
N PRO A 497 -9.65 -5.03 0.39
CA PRO A 497 -8.50 -5.46 -0.40
C PRO A 497 -7.18 -5.35 0.39
N ALA A 498 -6.99 -4.28 1.16
CA ALA A 498 -5.79 -4.10 1.97
C ALA A 498 -5.76 -5.04 3.20
N ILE A 499 -6.90 -5.25 3.86
CA ILE A 499 -7.02 -6.10 5.04
C ILE A 499 -6.83 -7.58 4.69
N VAL A 500 -7.37 -8.01 3.56
CA VAL A 500 -7.32 -9.39 3.07
C VAL A 500 -5.94 -9.71 2.48
N THR A 501 -5.40 -8.90 1.57
CA THR A 501 -4.08 -9.17 0.98
C THR A 501 -2.92 -9.16 1.99
N ALA A 502 -3.08 -8.47 3.13
CA ALA A 502 -2.10 -8.45 4.22
C ALA A 502 -2.20 -9.64 5.21
N LYS A 503 -3.27 -10.46 5.15
CA LYS A 503 -3.58 -11.48 6.17
C LYS A 503 -4.06 -12.83 5.63
N ALA A 504 -4.52 -12.91 4.39
CA ALA A 504 -5.00 -14.14 3.79
C ALA A 504 -3.84 -15.05 3.36
N GLY A 505 -4.11 -16.36 3.30
CA GLY A 505 -3.08 -17.35 3.02
C GLY A 505 -2.16 -17.62 4.21
N ARG A 506 -1.02 -18.26 3.95
CA ARG A 506 -0.01 -18.60 4.97
C ARG A 506 0.68 -17.36 5.56
N VAL A 507 1.32 -17.54 6.72
CA VAL A 507 2.26 -16.56 7.31
C VAL A 507 3.27 -16.08 6.26
N ASP A 508 3.62 -14.78 6.31
CA ASP A 508 4.43 -14.07 5.30
C ASP A 508 3.84 -14.11 3.86
N GLY A 509 2.56 -14.45 3.70
CA GLY A 509 1.90 -14.72 2.43
C GLY A 509 2.44 -15.97 1.73
N GLY A 510 2.93 -16.95 2.49
CA GLY A 510 3.60 -18.14 1.98
C GLY A 510 5.00 -17.90 1.40
N ASP A 511 5.71 -18.99 1.11
CA ASP A 511 7.03 -19.00 0.46
C ASP A 511 6.95 -19.07 -1.08
N PHE A 512 5.90 -19.69 -1.61
CA PHE A 512 5.54 -19.65 -3.02
C PHE A 512 4.96 -18.28 -3.39
N LYS A 513 5.55 -17.60 -4.38
CA LYS A 513 5.11 -16.27 -4.85
C LYS A 513 4.77 -16.31 -6.34
N TRP A 514 3.62 -15.73 -6.69
CA TRP A 514 3.14 -15.60 -8.07
C TRP A 514 2.57 -14.20 -8.31
N GLN A 515 2.47 -13.81 -9.59
CA GLN A 515 1.83 -12.58 -10.04
C GLN A 515 0.91 -12.90 -11.22
N PHE A 516 -0.37 -12.56 -11.08
CA PHE A 516 -1.29 -12.48 -12.21
C PHE A 516 -1.10 -11.17 -12.98
N ASN A 517 -1.31 -11.23 -14.28
CA ASN A 517 -1.35 -10.10 -15.19
C ASN A 517 -2.81 -9.85 -15.57
N ASN A 518 -3.51 -9.02 -14.80
CA ASN A 518 -4.97 -8.85 -14.81
C ASN A 518 -5.50 -8.45 -16.20
N ALA A 519 -4.69 -7.75 -17.02
CA ALA A 519 -5.01 -7.42 -18.41
C ALA A 519 -5.12 -8.65 -19.35
N VAL A 520 -4.77 -9.84 -18.85
CA VAL A 520 -4.89 -11.16 -19.50
C VAL A 520 -5.68 -12.12 -18.62
N ASP A 521 -5.39 -12.16 -17.32
CA ASP A 521 -5.92 -13.16 -16.38
C ASP A 521 -7.36 -12.86 -15.89
N ASP A 522 -7.82 -11.60 -15.81
CA ASP A 522 -9.14 -11.22 -15.21
C ASP A 522 -10.37 -11.91 -15.84
N GLU A 523 -10.29 -12.25 -17.13
CA GLU A 523 -11.36 -12.97 -17.84
C GLU A 523 -10.97 -14.42 -18.21
N SER A 524 -9.80 -14.88 -17.78
CA SER A 524 -9.20 -16.15 -18.18
C SER A 524 -9.56 -17.29 -17.22
N TYR A 525 -10.49 -18.14 -17.66
CA TYR A 525 -10.72 -19.45 -17.03
C TYR A 525 -9.85 -20.58 -17.62
N ALA A 526 -8.82 -20.24 -18.41
CA ALA A 526 -7.82 -21.20 -18.88
C ALA A 526 -6.79 -21.48 -17.79
N VAL A 527 -6.14 -22.66 -17.82
CA VAL A 527 -5.03 -22.98 -16.91
C VAL A 527 -3.84 -22.08 -17.24
N ASN A 528 -3.46 -21.20 -16.31
CA ASN A 528 -2.26 -20.38 -16.44
C ASN A 528 -1.02 -21.29 -16.41
N GLN A 529 -0.41 -21.47 -17.58
CA GLN A 529 0.69 -22.42 -17.78
C GLN A 529 1.94 -22.02 -16.99
N GLY A 530 2.15 -20.72 -16.73
CA GLY A 530 3.24 -20.26 -15.87
C GLY A 530 3.04 -20.71 -14.43
N LEU A 531 1.83 -20.51 -13.89
CA LEU A 531 1.47 -20.93 -12.53
C LEU A 531 1.58 -22.45 -12.34
N LYS A 532 0.98 -23.29 -13.22
CA LYS A 532 1.12 -24.76 -13.09
C LYS A 532 2.57 -25.22 -13.25
N SER A 533 3.36 -24.56 -14.11
CA SER A 533 4.79 -24.86 -14.27
C SER A 533 5.60 -24.52 -13.03
N ALA A 534 5.33 -23.38 -12.38
CA ALA A 534 5.95 -23.00 -11.12
C ALA A 534 5.54 -23.96 -9.98
N LEU A 535 4.25 -24.27 -9.87
CA LEU A 535 3.67 -25.12 -8.82
C LEU A 535 4.15 -26.58 -8.87
N THR A 536 4.31 -27.15 -10.08
CA THR A 536 4.88 -28.49 -10.26
C THR A 536 6.41 -28.49 -10.11
N SER A 537 7.07 -27.36 -10.43
CA SER A 537 8.51 -27.18 -10.20
C SER A 537 8.85 -26.95 -8.73
N TYR A 538 7.93 -26.45 -7.89
CA TYR A 538 8.17 -26.12 -6.48
C TYR A 538 8.82 -27.25 -5.66
N LYS A 539 9.80 -26.89 -4.84
CA LYS A 539 10.52 -27.76 -3.89
C LYS A 539 10.73 -26.97 -2.59
N GLY A 540 10.47 -27.60 -1.45
CA GLY A 540 10.69 -26.95 -0.15
C GLY A 540 12.17 -26.61 0.06
N SER A 541 12.42 -25.46 0.68
CA SER A 541 13.76 -24.86 0.84
C SER A 541 14.48 -25.24 2.15
N VAL A 542 13.80 -25.99 3.04
CA VAL A 542 14.33 -26.47 4.32
C VAL A 542 15.43 -27.50 4.11
N THR A 543 16.58 -27.31 4.78
CA THR A 543 17.74 -28.23 4.73
C THR A 543 17.85 -29.11 5.98
N ALA A 544 17.35 -28.66 7.14
CA ALA A 544 17.27 -29.43 8.39
C ALA A 544 16.16 -28.93 9.31
N ILE A 545 15.61 -29.82 10.15
CA ILE A 545 14.49 -29.56 11.08
C ILE A 545 14.84 -30.12 12.46
N GLY A 546 14.84 -29.25 13.48
CA GLY A 546 15.09 -29.52 14.90
C GLY A 546 16.44 -30.11 15.31
N SER A 547 17.16 -30.76 14.41
CA SER A 547 18.50 -31.34 14.65
C SER A 547 19.23 -31.57 13.32
N GLY A 548 20.48 -32.00 13.37
CA GLY A 548 21.30 -32.22 12.16
C GLY A 548 21.75 -30.94 11.46
N PHE A 549 21.56 -29.79 12.11
CA PHE A 549 22.01 -28.48 11.66
C PHE A 549 23.52 -28.45 11.41
N LYS A 550 23.94 -27.62 10.46
CA LYS A 550 25.34 -27.47 10.04
C LYS A 550 25.74 -26.01 10.02
N GLU A 551 27.03 -25.75 10.22
CA GLU A 551 27.61 -24.45 9.90
C GLU A 551 27.46 -24.21 8.40
N ASP A 552 26.68 -23.19 8.03
CA ASP A 552 26.44 -22.79 6.64
C ASP A 552 27.00 -21.39 6.40
N ASN A 553 27.87 -21.32 5.38
CA ASN A 553 28.67 -20.18 4.96
C ASN A 553 28.17 -19.60 3.61
N ALA A 554 27.00 -20.04 3.14
CA ALA A 554 26.24 -19.34 2.11
C ALA A 554 25.75 -17.98 2.63
N PRO A 555 25.66 -16.94 1.78
CA PRO A 555 24.98 -15.71 2.16
C PRO A 555 23.51 -16.01 2.47
N ALA A 556 22.98 -15.42 3.55
CA ALA A 556 21.54 -15.36 3.74
C ALA A 556 20.89 -14.69 2.51
N PRO A 557 19.78 -15.23 1.97
CA PRO A 557 19.19 -14.71 0.74
C PRO A 557 18.72 -13.27 0.94
N THR A 558 19.24 -12.36 0.11
CA THR A 558 18.79 -10.97 0.08
C THR A 558 17.30 -10.94 -0.22
N VAL A 559 16.49 -10.43 0.70
CA VAL A 559 15.02 -10.34 0.53
C VAL A 559 14.73 -9.50 -0.72
N THR A 560 14.33 -10.20 -1.79
CA THR A 560 14.15 -9.61 -3.11
C THR A 560 12.66 -9.43 -3.35
N THR A 561 12.14 -8.26 -3.01
CA THR A 561 10.73 -7.92 -3.17
C THR A 561 10.40 -7.69 -4.66
N THR A 562 10.02 -8.76 -5.36
CA THR A 562 9.51 -8.69 -6.73
C THR A 562 8.27 -7.79 -6.76
N THR A 563 8.36 -6.63 -7.42
CA THR A 563 7.30 -5.62 -7.39
C THR A 563 6.17 -5.98 -8.35
N VAL A 564 5.05 -6.43 -7.78
CA VAL A 564 3.87 -6.89 -8.50
C VAL A 564 2.96 -5.70 -8.85
N THR A 565 3.15 -5.09 -10.02
CA THR A 565 2.24 -4.05 -10.54
C THR A 565 0.96 -4.68 -11.09
N GLN A 566 -0.20 -4.31 -10.54
CA GLN A 566 -1.54 -4.65 -11.05
C GLN A 566 -2.39 -3.38 -11.25
N PRO A 567 -3.45 -3.41 -12.10
CA PRO A 567 -4.01 -2.21 -12.70
C PRO A 567 -5.19 -1.58 -11.94
N ILE A 568 -5.36 -0.28 -12.19
CA ILE A 568 -6.46 0.55 -11.69
C ILE A 568 -7.74 0.26 -12.48
N VAL A 569 -8.85 -0.01 -11.79
CA VAL A 569 -10.19 -0.13 -12.39
C VAL A 569 -11.03 1.09 -11.98
N THR A 570 -11.74 1.67 -12.94
CA THR A 570 -12.63 2.84 -12.75
C THR A 570 -14.10 2.44 -12.81
N ASP A 571 -14.96 3.12 -12.04
CA ASP A 571 -16.29 3.65 -12.40
C ASP A 571 -16.97 4.24 -11.13
N ILE A 572 -17.71 5.36 -11.09
CA ILE A 572 -18.83 5.91 -11.89
C ILE A 572 -20.24 5.46 -11.37
N THR A 573 -20.73 6.19 -10.35
CA THR A 573 -22.10 6.77 -10.16
C THR A 573 -23.38 5.92 -10.41
N THR A 574 -24.54 6.04 -9.71
CA THR A 574 -25.08 6.96 -8.67
C THR A 574 -26.46 6.48 -8.16
N THR A 575 -27.05 7.19 -7.16
CA THR A 575 -28.51 7.33 -6.83
C THR A 575 -28.93 6.55 -5.57
N ALA A 576 -29.20 7.11 -4.37
CA ALA A 576 -30.03 8.26 -3.93
C ALA A 576 -31.55 7.97 -3.95
N ALA A 577 -32.38 8.33 -2.95
CA ALA A 577 -32.17 8.87 -1.60
C ALA A 577 -33.51 8.78 -0.80
N THR A 578 -33.51 9.08 0.51
CA THR A 578 -34.56 9.92 1.15
C THR A 578 -34.15 10.42 2.52
N THR A 579 -34.80 11.49 2.99
CA THR A 579 -34.41 12.30 4.16
C THR A 579 -35.46 12.32 5.27
N THR A 580 -35.02 12.36 6.52
CA THR A 580 -35.75 12.99 7.64
C THR A 580 -34.80 13.88 8.44
N VAL A 581 -35.32 14.95 9.04
CA VAL A 581 -34.53 15.98 9.75
C VAL A 581 -35.15 16.26 11.11
N GLN A 582 -34.35 16.22 12.17
CA GLN A 582 -34.60 17.01 13.37
C GLN A 582 -33.30 17.36 14.12
N GLN A 583 -33.41 18.23 15.12
CA GLN A 583 -32.34 19.14 15.57
C GLN A 583 -31.68 18.71 16.91
N PRO A 584 -30.75 19.48 17.52
CA PRO A 584 -29.55 18.92 18.12
C PRO A 584 -29.73 18.39 19.54
N VAL A 585 -28.90 17.41 19.90
CA VAL A 585 -28.70 16.95 21.29
C VAL A 585 -27.20 16.99 21.61
N ALA A 586 -26.88 17.17 22.90
CA ALA A 586 -25.57 17.62 23.37
C ALA A 586 -24.38 16.71 23.04
N THR A 587 -23.21 17.34 22.95
CA THR A 587 -21.90 16.71 22.80
C THR A 587 -21.54 15.79 23.99
N THR A 588 -21.30 14.52 23.71
CA THR A 588 -20.41 13.67 24.50
C THR A 588 -19.27 13.19 23.60
N THR A 589 -18.18 13.96 23.56
CA THR A 589 -16.96 13.56 22.86
C THR A 589 -16.28 12.43 23.63
N THR A 590 -16.49 11.18 23.20
CA THR A 590 -15.59 10.08 23.57
C THR A 590 -14.20 10.43 23.06
N ALA A 591 -13.23 10.56 23.98
CA ALA A 591 -11.85 10.89 23.63
C ALA A 591 -11.26 9.82 22.69
N ALA A 592 -10.39 10.25 21.77
CA ALA A 592 -9.60 9.34 20.97
C ALA A 592 -8.72 8.45 21.88
N PRO A 593 -8.43 7.20 21.50
CA PRO A 593 -7.54 6.34 22.29
C PRO A 593 -6.15 6.98 22.42
N VAL A 594 -5.67 7.08 23.66
CA VAL A 594 -4.35 7.68 23.95
C VAL A 594 -3.26 6.69 23.54
N ILE A 595 -2.73 6.88 22.33
CA ILE A 595 -1.52 6.21 21.87
C ILE A 595 -0.40 6.60 22.84
N THR A 596 0.13 5.63 23.57
CA THR A 596 1.19 5.86 24.56
C THR A 596 2.55 5.62 23.89
N PRO A 597 3.46 6.62 23.84
CA PRO A 597 4.74 6.49 23.14
C PRO A 597 5.67 5.44 23.74
N VAL A 598 6.40 4.72 22.88
CA VAL A 598 7.35 3.67 23.25
C VAL A 598 8.70 3.92 22.58
N ALA A 599 9.80 3.66 23.29
CA ALA A 599 11.16 3.82 22.78
C ALA A 599 11.52 2.69 21.80
N GLY A 600 11.94 3.02 20.58
CA GLY A 600 12.19 2.06 19.50
C GLY A 600 13.54 2.25 18.81
N GLY A 601 14.05 1.19 18.17
CA GLY A 601 15.38 1.10 17.56
C GLY A 601 15.55 1.96 16.31
N LYS A 602 14.43 2.24 15.65
CA LYS A 602 14.31 3.06 14.44
C LYS A 602 13.46 4.31 14.70
N VAL A 603 13.11 4.59 15.95
CA VAL A 603 12.30 5.73 16.37
C VAL A 603 13.20 6.79 16.98
N ILE A 604 13.17 8.00 16.43
CA ILE A 604 13.94 9.13 16.96
C ILE A 604 12.97 10.24 17.38
N TYR A 605 12.95 10.57 18.66
CA TYR A 605 12.20 11.71 19.17
C TYR A 605 13.04 12.98 19.00
N ALA A 606 12.52 13.93 18.22
CA ALA A 606 13.12 15.24 18.03
C ALA A 606 12.26 16.31 18.71
N SER A 607 12.88 17.36 19.27
CA SER A 607 12.14 18.48 19.89
C SER A 607 12.70 19.85 19.49
N PRO A 608 11.92 20.94 19.66
CA PRO A 608 12.38 22.30 19.38
C PRO A 608 13.68 22.66 20.13
N ASN A 609 13.85 22.16 21.36
CA ASN A 609 15.01 22.42 22.21
C ASN A 609 15.83 21.13 22.42
N GLY A 610 15.90 20.30 21.38
CA GLY A 610 16.55 18.99 21.41
C GLY A 610 18.05 19.05 21.69
N GLY A 611 18.53 18.04 22.42
CA GLY A 611 19.93 17.92 22.84
C GLY A 611 20.24 16.65 23.63
N GLY A 612 19.27 15.74 23.77
CA GLY A 612 19.47 14.38 24.25
C GLY A 612 19.81 13.41 23.12
N ASP A 613 19.78 12.11 23.44
CA ASP A 613 20.15 11.01 22.55
C ASP A 613 19.07 10.62 21.52
N GLY A 614 17.87 11.23 21.60
CA GLY A 614 16.76 11.00 20.70
C GLY A 614 15.96 9.73 20.97
N LYS A 615 16.33 8.90 21.94
CA LYS A 615 15.75 7.56 22.14
C LYS A 615 14.39 7.57 22.85
N THR A 616 14.03 8.68 23.50
CA THR A 616 12.77 8.84 24.24
C THR A 616 12.26 10.28 24.17
N GLU A 617 10.96 10.49 24.38
CA GLU A 617 10.38 11.85 24.46
C GLU A 617 10.98 12.73 25.57
N ASN A 618 11.54 12.11 26.61
CA ASN A 618 12.20 12.79 27.73
C ASN A 618 13.70 13.06 27.48
N SER A 619 14.27 12.52 26.40
CA SER A 619 15.64 12.73 25.95
C SER A 619 15.65 13.01 24.42
N PRO A 620 14.91 14.02 23.94
CA PRO A 620 14.79 14.24 22.50
C PRO A 620 16.05 14.91 21.94
N THR A 621 16.44 14.51 20.74
CA THR A 621 17.55 15.12 19.99
C THR A 621 17.05 16.28 19.12
N ASP A 622 17.94 16.98 18.41
CA ASP A 622 17.52 17.99 17.44
C ASP A 622 17.11 17.34 16.10
N VAL A 623 16.28 18.03 15.31
CA VAL A 623 15.73 17.45 14.08
C VAL A 623 16.78 17.24 12.98
N LEU A 624 17.88 17.99 12.94
CA LEU A 624 18.95 17.79 11.95
C LEU A 624 19.79 16.55 12.29
N THR A 625 20.06 16.30 13.57
CA THR A 625 20.62 15.03 14.05
C THR A 625 19.68 13.87 13.74
N ALA A 626 18.38 14.02 14.02
CA ALA A 626 17.39 12.99 13.70
C ALA A 626 17.33 12.65 12.19
N ILE A 627 17.31 13.66 11.31
CA ILE A 627 17.32 13.49 9.84
C ILE A 627 18.58 12.77 9.34
N LYS A 628 19.73 12.98 10.00
CA LYS A 628 20.99 12.29 9.68
C LYS A 628 21.06 10.87 10.22
N SER A 629 20.45 10.61 11.38
CA SER A 629 20.52 9.32 12.08
C SER A 629 19.39 8.34 11.74
N VAL A 630 18.26 8.79 11.18
CA VAL A 630 17.12 7.91 10.88
C VAL A 630 17.46 6.89 9.78
N PRO A 631 17.31 5.56 10.02
CA PRO A 631 17.51 4.55 8.99
C PRO A 631 16.32 4.48 8.02
N ALA A 632 16.47 3.81 6.87
CA ALA A 632 15.32 3.47 6.03
C ALA A 632 14.35 2.55 6.79
N GLY A 633 13.05 2.85 6.75
CA GLY A 633 12.05 2.23 7.64
C GLY A 633 12.07 2.77 9.08
N GLY A 634 12.74 3.89 9.33
CA GLY A 634 12.74 4.61 10.61
C GLY A 634 11.85 5.85 10.59
N THR A 635 11.45 6.29 11.78
CA THR A 635 10.51 7.40 11.99
C THR A 635 11.05 8.42 12.98
N ILE A 636 11.01 9.68 12.59
CA ILE A 636 11.26 10.84 13.45
C ILE A 636 9.92 11.33 13.98
N PHE A 637 9.71 11.28 15.29
CA PHE A 637 8.55 11.92 15.93
C PHE A 637 8.94 13.31 16.44
N LEU A 638 8.27 14.32 15.89
CA LEU A 638 8.40 15.72 16.25
C LEU A 638 7.47 16.04 17.43
N LEU A 639 8.05 16.32 18.59
CA LEU A 639 7.32 16.77 19.77
C LEU A 639 6.76 18.20 19.56
N GLY A 640 5.64 18.51 20.21
CA GLY A 640 4.89 19.75 19.98
C GLY A 640 5.72 21.03 20.13
N GLY A 641 5.68 21.89 19.12
CA GLY A 641 6.30 23.22 19.14
C GLY A 641 6.69 23.77 17.76
N THR A 642 7.30 24.94 17.79
CA THR A 642 7.79 25.65 16.60
C THR A 642 9.29 25.42 16.44
N TYR A 643 9.63 24.52 15.53
CA TYR A 643 10.97 24.25 14.99
C TYR A 643 11.36 25.43 14.09
N LYS A 644 11.57 26.56 14.74
CA LYS A 644 12.06 27.78 14.12
C LYS A 644 13.38 27.46 13.40
N TYR A 645 13.73 28.16 12.35
CA TYR A 645 15.00 28.05 11.64
C TYR A 645 15.30 29.36 10.95
N THR A 646 16.55 29.57 10.51
CA THR A 646 16.90 30.71 9.66
C THR A 646 17.81 30.29 8.50
N SER A 647 17.83 28.98 8.19
CA SER A 647 18.58 28.31 7.11
C SER A 647 17.81 27.10 6.56
N THR A 648 17.98 26.81 5.28
CA THR A 648 17.38 25.67 4.57
C THR A 648 17.72 24.32 5.20
N ILE A 649 16.70 23.48 5.44
CA ILE A 649 16.87 22.09 5.84
C ILE A 649 17.02 21.22 4.58
N MET A 650 18.24 20.82 4.28
CA MET A 650 18.56 19.91 3.17
C MET A 650 18.39 18.45 3.60
N ILE A 651 17.63 17.68 2.82
CA ILE A 651 17.65 16.22 2.80
C ILE A 651 18.20 15.80 1.44
N GLU A 652 19.48 15.47 1.40
CA GLU A 652 20.20 15.07 0.19
C GLU A 652 19.63 13.82 -0.48
N GLU A 653 19.82 13.69 -1.79
CA GLU A 653 19.59 12.48 -2.59
C GLU A 653 20.24 11.22 -1.96
N SER A 654 21.45 11.40 -1.39
CA SER A 654 22.19 10.39 -0.63
C SER A 654 21.42 9.83 0.59
N ASN A 655 20.55 10.65 1.19
CA ASN A 655 19.81 10.37 2.42
C ASN A 655 18.43 9.75 2.13
N SER A 656 18.33 8.88 1.13
CA SER A 656 17.07 8.25 0.71
C SER A 656 16.59 7.12 1.65
N GLY A 657 15.27 6.92 1.70
CA GLY A 657 14.63 5.68 2.17
C GLY A 657 14.67 4.59 1.09
N LYS A 658 13.74 3.63 1.15
CA LYS A 658 13.54 2.61 0.10
C LYS A 658 12.06 2.31 -0.11
N ALA A 659 11.71 1.71 -1.25
CA ALA A 659 10.37 1.15 -1.48
C ALA A 659 9.99 0.19 -0.33
N GLY A 660 8.82 0.41 0.28
CA GLY A 660 8.35 -0.34 1.45
C GLY A 660 9.06 -0.04 2.78
N ALA A 661 10.08 0.83 2.78
CA ALA A 661 10.85 1.23 3.96
C ALA A 661 11.18 2.73 3.89
N TYR A 662 10.12 3.54 3.95
CA TYR A 662 10.20 5.00 3.94
C TYR A 662 11.03 5.53 5.12
N LYS A 663 11.64 6.71 4.95
CA LYS A 663 12.11 7.53 6.08
C LYS A 663 10.99 8.48 6.47
N THR A 664 10.41 8.28 7.65
CA THR A 664 9.23 9.07 8.07
C THR A 664 9.66 10.21 8.99
N ILE A 665 9.05 11.37 8.81
CA ILE A 665 9.11 12.50 9.74
C ILE A 665 7.69 13.00 9.98
N ALA A 666 7.21 12.85 11.21
CA ALA A 666 5.82 13.06 11.57
C ALA A 666 5.69 13.91 12.84
N ALA A 667 4.65 14.74 12.93
CA ALA A 667 4.21 15.25 14.22
C ALA A 667 3.86 14.07 15.15
N ALA A 668 4.26 14.12 16.41
CA ALA A 668 3.84 13.12 17.39
C ALA A 668 2.31 13.16 17.59
N PRO A 669 1.64 12.07 18.01
CA PRO A 669 0.18 12.04 18.14
C PRO A 669 -0.39 13.20 18.98
N ASN A 670 -1.28 13.99 18.37
CA ASN A 670 -1.89 15.21 18.93
C ASN A 670 -0.93 16.42 19.13
N ALA A 671 0.32 16.34 18.69
CA ALA A 671 1.26 17.47 18.74
C ALA A 671 0.93 18.52 17.67
N THR A 672 0.87 19.80 18.06
CA THR A 672 0.93 20.91 17.10
C THR A 672 2.39 21.21 16.80
N VAL A 673 2.80 21.03 15.53
CA VAL A 673 4.19 21.24 15.09
C VAL A 673 4.21 22.23 13.92
N LYS A 674 5.15 23.19 13.97
CA LYS A 674 5.37 24.24 12.97
C LYS A 674 6.87 24.41 12.74
N PHE A 675 7.31 24.68 11.52
CA PHE A 675 8.68 25.13 11.23
C PHE A 675 8.67 26.63 10.93
N ASP A 676 9.33 27.36 11.84
CA ASP A 676 9.37 28.82 12.00
C ASP A 676 10.51 29.54 11.26
N PHE A 677 10.47 29.73 9.95
CA PHE A 677 11.63 30.25 9.21
C PHE A 677 11.83 31.79 9.27
N THR A 678 11.05 32.55 10.05
CA THR A 678 10.96 34.04 10.05
C THR A 678 12.28 34.85 9.98
N GLY A 679 13.39 34.34 10.51
CA GLY A 679 14.69 35.04 10.45
C GLY A 679 15.60 34.63 9.28
N GLN A 680 15.13 33.76 8.39
CA GLN A 680 15.79 33.40 7.14
C GLN A 680 15.76 34.61 6.19
N ALA A 681 16.88 34.88 5.50
CA ALA A 681 16.92 35.97 4.53
C ALA A 681 16.14 35.59 3.26
N VAL A 682 15.41 36.55 2.67
CA VAL A 682 14.67 36.33 1.42
C VAL A 682 15.66 36.25 0.25
N ASP A 683 15.76 35.09 -0.40
CA ASP A 683 16.67 34.78 -1.51
C ASP A 683 16.27 33.44 -2.17
N GLY A 684 16.41 33.30 -3.49
CA GLY A 684 16.01 32.11 -4.25
C GLY A 684 16.78 30.80 -4.00
N ALA A 685 17.65 30.74 -2.99
CA ALA A 685 18.20 29.51 -2.42
C ALA A 685 17.64 29.18 -1.01
N ASN A 686 17.02 30.14 -0.33
CA ASN A 686 16.68 30.11 1.09
C ASN A 686 15.30 29.51 1.38
N ARG A 687 15.14 28.27 0.93
CA ARG A 687 13.92 27.44 1.12
C ARG A 687 13.77 27.00 2.57
N GLY A 688 12.58 26.58 2.95
CA GLY A 688 12.35 25.94 4.26
C GLY A 688 12.98 24.55 4.29
N PHE A 689 12.45 23.65 3.45
CA PHE A 689 13.02 22.34 3.18
C PHE A 689 13.43 22.19 1.72
N VAL A 690 14.49 21.42 1.47
CA VAL A 690 14.78 20.79 0.17
C VAL A 690 14.81 19.29 0.40
N LEU A 691 13.89 18.56 -0.24
CA LEU A 691 13.80 17.10 -0.20
C LEU A 691 14.25 16.53 -1.55
N ASP A 692 15.56 16.32 -1.67
CA ASP A 692 16.24 15.71 -2.81
C ASP A 692 16.38 14.18 -2.61
N GLY A 693 16.32 13.72 -1.35
CA GLY A 693 16.13 12.32 -0.99
C GLY A 693 14.82 11.72 -1.52
N SER A 694 14.87 10.42 -1.83
CA SER A 694 13.73 9.62 -2.29
C SER A 694 13.15 8.76 -1.17
N TYR A 695 11.89 8.32 -1.30
CA TYR A 695 11.17 7.49 -0.32
C TYR A 695 11.15 8.06 1.12
N TRP A 696 10.84 9.35 1.27
CA TRP A 696 10.47 9.98 2.54
C TRP A 696 8.95 10.11 2.70
N HIS A 697 8.49 10.09 3.95
CA HIS A 697 7.09 10.37 4.32
C HIS A 697 7.05 11.53 5.33
N PHE A 698 6.59 12.69 4.89
CA PHE A 698 6.38 13.87 5.74
C PHE A 698 4.92 13.90 6.18
N TYR A 699 4.64 14.00 7.48
CA TYR A 699 3.28 13.95 7.99
C TYR A 699 2.92 15.00 9.05
N GLY A 700 1.87 15.78 8.77
CA GLY A 700 1.03 16.41 9.79
C GLY A 700 1.61 17.62 10.52
N PHE A 701 2.54 18.36 9.91
CA PHE A 701 3.09 19.59 10.48
C PHE A 701 3.09 20.80 9.52
N GLU A 702 3.25 21.99 10.08
CA GLU A 702 3.30 23.25 9.34
C GLU A 702 4.75 23.63 8.99
N ILE A 703 4.98 24.23 7.82
CA ILE A 703 6.23 24.89 7.40
C ILE A 703 5.89 26.31 6.98
N SER A 704 6.61 27.30 7.50
CA SER A 704 6.21 28.69 7.36
C SER A 704 7.32 29.71 7.43
N HIS A 705 7.10 30.87 6.80
CA HIS A 705 8.01 32.02 6.76
C HIS A 705 9.40 31.72 6.16
N ALA A 706 9.51 30.73 5.27
CA ALA A 706 10.76 30.50 4.52
C ALA A 706 11.12 31.72 3.67
N GLY A 707 12.42 31.91 3.41
CA GLY A 707 12.94 32.99 2.56
C GLY A 707 12.74 32.78 1.05
N ASP A 708 12.06 31.69 0.69
CA ASP A 708 11.80 31.15 -0.65
C ASP A 708 10.68 30.09 -0.47
N ASN A 709 10.66 29.02 -1.27
CA ASN A 709 9.70 27.94 -1.16
C ASN A 709 9.65 27.34 0.26
N GLY A 710 8.45 27.04 0.77
CA GLY A 710 8.30 26.30 2.03
C GLY A 710 8.94 24.90 1.93
N MET A 711 8.67 24.20 0.83
CA MET A 711 9.40 22.99 0.44
C MET A 711 9.69 22.99 -1.06
N LEU A 712 10.92 22.68 -1.44
CA LEU A 712 11.24 22.15 -2.77
C LEU A 712 11.33 20.62 -2.67
N LEU A 713 10.53 19.94 -3.49
CA LEU A 713 10.51 18.48 -3.62
C LEU A 713 11.21 18.09 -4.93
N SER A 714 12.32 17.38 -4.80
CA SER A 714 13.28 17.11 -5.88
C SER A 714 13.65 15.64 -6.06
N GLY A 715 13.52 14.83 -5.00
CA GLY A 715 13.65 13.38 -5.08
C GLY A 715 12.37 12.67 -5.53
N ASP A 716 12.44 11.34 -5.60
CA ASP A 716 11.41 10.49 -6.18
C ASP A 716 10.61 9.67 -5.15
N ASN A 717 9.38 9.31 -5.53
CA ASN A 717 8.51 8.40 -4.78
C ASN A 717 8.30 8.83 -3.30
N ASN A 718 8.32 10.13 -3.01
CA ASN A 718 8.06 10.67 -1.67
C ASN A 718 6.56 10.88 -1.42
N ILE A 719 6.18 10.89 -0.14
CA ILE A 719 4.81 11.14 0.32
C ILE A 719 4.83 12.38 1.23
N ILE A 720 4.09 13.42 0.85
CA ILE A 720 3.92 14.65 1.63
C ILE A 720 2.44 14.71 2.04
N GLU A 721 2.14 14.49 3.31
CA GLU A 721 0.78 14.23 3.77
C GLU A 721 0.35 15.08 4.96
N MET A 722 -0.89 15.60 4.95
CA MET A 722 -1.46 16.41 6.03
C MET A 722 -0.64 17.67 6.43
N MET A 723 0.30 18.09 5.59
CA MET A 723 1.18 19.23 5.84
C MET A 723 0.44 20.56 5.67
N ILE A 724 0.96 21.61 6.31
CA ILE A 724 0.54 23.00 6.08
C ILE A 724 1.75 23.81 5.59
N PHE A 725 1.57 24.63 4.56
CA PHE A 725 2.56 25.60 4.09
C PHE A 725 1.95 27.00 4.26
N ASP A 726 2.51 27.82 5.15
CA ASP A 726 1.92 29.12 5.54
C ASP A 726 2.95 30.26 5.42
N ARG A 727 2.64 31.33 4.68
CA ARG A 727 3.42 32.59 4.73
C ARG A 727 4.89 32.51 4.31
N ASN A 728 5.25 31.57 3.45
CA ASN A 728 6.58 31.50 2.84
C ASN A 728 6.76 32.60 1.77
N GLN A 729 8.00 33.02 1.51
CA GLN A 729 8.35 34.12 0.58
C GLN A 729 8.53 33.66 -0.88
N ASP A 730 8.22 32.40 -1.18
CA ASP A 730 7.85 31.89 -2.51
C ASP A 730 6.84 30.74 -2.28
N THR A 731 6.58 29.94 -3.31
CA THR A 731 5.57 28.87 -3.35
C THR A 731 5.63 27.91 -2.16
N GLY A 732 4.48 27.62 -1.56
CA GLY A 732 4.39 26.77 -0.35
C GLY A 732 5.06 25.40 -0.51
N LEU A 733 4.73 24.65 -1.57
CA LEU A 733 5.50 23.48 -2.00
C LEU A 733 5.64 23.46 -3.53
N GLN A 734 6.89 23.36 -4.02
CA GLN A 734 7.21 23.22 -5.44
C GLN A 734 7.85 21.85 -5.72
N ILE A 735 7.35 21.12 -6.73
CA ILE A 735 8.00 19.94 -7.29
C ILE A 735 8.87 20.37 -8.49
N SER A 736 10.19 20.22 -8.36
CA SER A 736 11.20 20.52 -9.41
C SER A 736 12.54 19.90 -9.03
N ARG A 737 13.37 19.50 -10.01
CA ARG A 737 14.77 19.09 -9.75
C ARG A 737 15.51 20.15 -8.90
N TYR A 738 16.29 19.72 -7.92
CA TYR A 738 17.30 20.57 -7.26
C TYR A 738 18.64 20.44 -8.00
N ASN A 739 19.03 19.21 -8.32
CA ASN A 739 20.23 18.92 -9.11
C ASN A 739 20.16 19.55 -10.53
N GLY A 740 20.89 20.66 -10.70
CA GLY A 740 20.93 21.42 -11.96
C GLY A 740 21.60 20.69 -13.15
N SER A 741 22.19 19.52 -12.94
CA SER A 741 22.76 18.67 -14.00
C SER A 741 21.74 17.69 -14.59
N TYR A 742 20.58 17.49 -13.96
CA TYR A 742 19.52 16.59 -14.42
C TYR A 742 18.73 17.23 -15.56
N ASN A 743 19.09 16.92 -16.81
CA ASN A 743 18.64 17.65 -18.00
C ASN A 743 17.54 16.94 -18.81
N THR A 744 17.06 15.78 -18.37
CA THR A 744 15.93 15.06 -19.00
C THR A 744 14.80 14.78 -18.02
N VAL A 745 13.56 14.65 -18.53
CA VAL A 745 12.34 14.37 -17.73
C VAL A 745 12.46 13.11 -16.87
N ALA A 746 13.23 12.12 -17.34
CA ALA A 746 13.48 10.86 -16.62
C ALA A 746 14.46 11.01 -15.43
N GLN A 747 15.01 12.20 -15.20
CA GLN A 747 15.86 12.57 -14.07
C GLN A 747 15.21 13.68 -13.22
N TRP A 748 13.92 13.97 -13.42
CA TRP A 748 13.19 14.98 -12.66
C TRP A 748 12.27 14.29 -11.67
N PRO A 749 12.00 14.89 -10.48
CA PRO A 749 11.23 14.28 -9.40
C PRO A 749 9.98 13.58 -9.92
N THR A 750 9.88 12.27 -9.72
CA THR A 750 8.85 11.40 -10.28
C THR A 750 8.06 10.65 -9.19
N ASN A 751 6.82 10.29 -9.51
CA ASN A 751 5.93 9.48 -8.65
C ASN A 751 5.65 10.03 -7.23
N ASN A 752 5.85 11.33 -6.98
CA ASN A 752 5.59 11.89 -5.65
C ASN A 752 4.08 12.07 -5.39
N LEU A 753 3.65 11.81 -4.15
CA LEU A 753 2.27 11.97 -3.69
C LEU A 753 2.16 13.12 -2.68
N VAL A 754 1.52 14.22 -3.06
CA VAL A 754 1.16 15.33 -2.17
C VAL A 754 -0.32 15.19 -1.80
N LYS A 755 -0.60 14.76 -0.58
CA LYS A 755 -1.93 14.31 -0.13
C LYS A 755 -2.45 15.10 1.06
N ASN A 756 -3.69 15.56 1.02
CA ASN A 756 -4.37 16.24 2.12
C ASN A 756 -3.58 17.42 2.73
N CYS A 757 -2.70 18.06 1.95
CA CYS A 757 -1.93 19.21 2.37
C CYS A 757 -2.73 20.51 2.22
N THR A 758 -2.34 21.55 2.95
CA THR A 758 -2.88 22.91 2.80
C THR A 758 -1.75 23.88 2.51
N SER A 759 -1.96 24.84 1.61
CA SER A 759 -0.98 25.89 1.34
C SER A 759 -1.65 27.26 1.25
N ARG A 760 -1.23 28.22 2.08
CA ARG A 760 -1.91 29.50 2.23
C ARG A 760 -0.98 30.65 2.56
N ASN A 761 -1.44 31.87 2.29
CA ASN A 761 -0.77 33.12 2.69
C ASN A 761 0.69 33.26 2.19
N ASN A 762 1.19 32.36 1.34
CA ASN A 762 2.53 32.47 0.76
C ASN A 762 2.55 33.68 -0.17
N CYS A 763 3.60 34.48 -0.06
CA CYS A 763 3.68 35.78 -0.71
C CYS A 763 5.13 36.21 -0.81
N ASP A 764 5.64 36.30 -2.04
CA ASP A 764 6.93 36.92 -2.32
C ASP A 764 6.78 38.44 -2.20
N ASP A 765 7.26 39.03 -1.10
CA ASP A 765 7.09 40.48 -0.83
C ASP A 765 7.77 41.38 -1.88
N ALA A 766 8.58 40.81 -2.78
CA ALA A 766 9.37 41.51 -3.79
C ALA A 766 8.60 41.85 -5.09
N THR A 767 7.77 40.94 -5.62
CA THR A 767 6.89 41.23 -6.78
C THR A 767 5.43 40.80 -6.55
N MET A 768 5.21 39.79 -5.70
CA MET A 768 3.92 39.19 -5.36
C MET A 768 3.33 38.35 -6.51
N GLU A 769 4.18 37.89 -7.45
CA GLU A 769 3.82 37.17 -8.68
C GLU A 769 4.42 35.76 -8.78
N ASN A 770 5.12 35.28 -7.74
CA ASN A 770 5.87 34.01 -7.78
C ASN A 770 5.35 32.97 -6.77
N ALA A 771 4.82 33.43 -5.63
CA ALA A 771 4.39 32.55 -4.54
C ALA A 771 3.00 31.92 -4.78
N ASP A 772 3.01 30.67 -5.25
CA ASP A 772 1.80 29.84 -5.35
C ASP A 772 1.48 29.13 -4.03
N GLY A 773 0.30 28.51 -3.96
CA GLY A 773 0.01 27.46 -3.00
C GLY A 773 0.88 26.23 -3.24
N PHE A 774 0.72 25.61 -4.39
CA PHE A 774 1.49 24.45 -4.82
C PHE A 774 2.02 24.65 -6.24
N ALA A 775 3.17 24.07 -6.55
CA ALA A 775 3.67 24.03 -7.91
C ALA A 775 4.25 22.66 -8.27
N ALA A 776 4.17 22.31 -9.55
CA ALA A 776 4.90 21.19 -10.14
C ALA A 776 5.30 21.60 -11.54
N LYS A 777 6.33 22.44 -11.61
CA LYS A 777 6.68 23.30 -12.74
C LYS A 777 8.14 23.13 -13.17
N LEU A 778 8.50 23.78 -14.28
CA LEU A 778 9.84 23.89 -14.90
C LEU A 778 10.55 22.59 -15.30
N THR A 779 10.81 21.73 -14.33
CA THR A 779 11.62 20.51 -14.43
C THR A 779 11.07 19.46 -13.44
N CYS A 780 9.85 19.00 -13.71
CA CYS A 780 9.08 18.04 -12.92
C CYS A 780 8.89 16.74 -13.73
N GLY A 781 9.09 15.57 -13.09
CA GLY A 781 8.98 14.26 -13.73
C GLY A 781 7.53 13.78 -13.91
N GLU A 782 7.41 12.54 -14.33
CA GLU A 782 6.12 11.84 -14.52
C GLU A 782 5.45 11.45 -13.18
N GLY A 783 4.20 11.02 -13.25
CA GLY A 783 3.53 10.31 -12.15
C GLY A 783 3.26 11.11 -10.87
N ASN A 784 3.58 12.41 -10.81
CA ASN A 784 3.35 13.24 -9.62
C ASN A 784 1.85 13.54 -9.42
N VAL A 785 1.35 13.33 -8.19
CA VAL A 785 -0.07 13.43 -7.83
C VAL A 785 -0.30 14.41 -6.68
N PHE A 786 -1.24 15.33 -6.88
CA PHE A 786 -1.89 16.09 -5.80
C PHE A 786 -3.28 15.49 -5.52
N ASP A 787 -3.58 15.14 -4.28
CA ASP A 787 -4.88 14.56 -3.89
C ASP A 787 -5.43 15.18 -2.59
N GLY A 788 -6.61 15.79 -2.65
CA GLY A 788 -7.30 16.35 -1.46
C GLY A 788 -6.65 17.60 -0.85
N CYS A 789 -5.79 18.25 -1.62
CA CYS A 789 -5.03 19.42 -1.20
C CYS A 789 -5.86 20.72 -1.32
N ILE A 790 -5.55 21.71 -0.50
CA ILE A 790 -6.31 22.97 -0.39
C ILE A 790 -5.35 24.17 -0.48
N ALA A 791 -5.46 24.99 -1.51
CA ALA A 791 -4.64 26.20 -1.69
C ALA A 791 -5.49 27.47 -1.57
N TYR A 792 -5.15 28.39 -0.67
CA TYR A 792 -5.90 29.65 -0.55
C TYR A 792 -5.12 30.87 -0.10
N CYS A 793 -5.52 32.02 -0.61
CA CYS A 793 -4.93 33.32 -0.27
C CYS A 793 -3.39 33.36 -0.45
N ASN A 794 -2.85 32.73 -1.51
CA ASN A 794 -1.45 32.92 -1.93
C ASN A 794 -1.36 34.11 -2.89
N SER A 795 -0.19 34.76 -3.01
CA SER A 795 -0.09 36.03 -3.77
C SER A 795 -0.20 35.88 -5.28
N ASP A 796 0.24 34.75 -5.85
CA ASP A 796 -0.04 34.39 -7.25
C ASP A 796 -1.15 33.32 -7.34
N ASP A 797 -0.85 32.05 -7.59
CA ASP A 797 -1.89 31.03 -7.81
C ASP A 797 -2.16 30.09 -6.63
N GLY A 798 -3.23 29.29 -6.73
CA GLY A 798 -3.39 28.08 -5.94
C GLY A 798 -2.48 26.93 -6.42
N TRP A 799 -2.37 26.75 -7.74
CA TRP A 799 -1.53 25.74 -8.41
C TRP A 799 -0.85 26.29 -9.67
N ASP A 800 0.46 26.09 -9.82
CA ASP A 800 1.21 26.36 -11.06
C ASP A 800 1.95 25.11 -11.61
N LEU A 801 1.72 24.81 -12.90
CA LEU A 801 2.39 23.74 -13.66
C LEU A 801 3.26 24.28 -14.82
N TYR A 802 3.68 25.55 -14.78
CA TYR A 802 4.42 26.25 -15.84
C TYR A 802 5.60 25.46 -16.44
N ALA A 803 5.75 25.49 -17.77
CA ALA A 803 6.76 24.72 -18.51
C ALA A 803 7.39 25.59 -19.62
N LYS A 804 8.67 25.95 -19.44
CA LYS A 804 9.38 26.86 -20.36
C LYS A 804 10.03 26.13 -21.53
N GLU A 805 10.03 26.77 -22.70
CA GLU A 805 10.66 26.26 -23.92
C GLU A 805 12.11 25.79 -23.71
N ALA A 806 12.87 26.51 -22.87
CA ALA A 806 14.26 26.20 -22.54
C ALA A 806 14.48 24.90 -21.74
N THR A 807 13.44 24.30 -21.15
CA THR A 807 13.50 22.95 -20.53
C THR A 807 12.61 21.94 -21.24
N GLY A 808 11.62 22.39 -22.02
CA GLY A 808 10.69 21.51 -22.71
C GLY A 808 9.57 20.98 -21.80
N PRO A 809 8.80 19.99 -22.26
CA PRO A 809 7.66 19.46 -21.51
C PRO A 809 8.07 18.86 -20.16
N ILE A 810 7.33 19.21 -19.11
CA ILE A 810 7.33 18.47 -17.85
C ILE A 810 6.47 17.21 -17.97
N GLY A 811 6.63 16.25 -17.05
CA GLY A 811 5.82 15.05 -17.00
C GLY A 811 4.36 15.30 -16.61
N LYS A 812 3.51 14.29 -16.77
CA LYS A 812 2.08 14.38 -16.45
C LYS A 812 1.83 14.48 -14.94
N VAL A 813 1.62 15.72 -14.49
CA VAL A 813 1.02 16.00 -13.18
C VAL A 813 -0.48 15.66 -13.20
N THR A 814 -0.95 15.04 -12.11
CA THR A 814 -2.34 14.67 -11.86
C THR A 814 -2.85 15.41 -10.61
N ILE A 815 -3.96 16.15 -10.74
CA ILE A 815 -4.59 16.88 -9.63
C ILE A 815 -5.99 16.30 -9.39
N LYS A 816 -6.25 15.77 -8.19
CA LYS A 816 -7.52 15.15 -7.79
C LYS A 816 -8.06 15.77 -6.51
N ASN A 817 -9.38 15.90 -6.40
CA ASN A 817 -10.06 16.27 -5.15
C ASN A 817 -9.59 17.61 -4.54
N CYS A 818 -8.98 18.51 -5.31
CA CYS A 818 -8.30 19.71 -4.78
C CYS A 818 -9.20 20.95 -4.75
N ILE A 819 -8.89 21.91 -3.87
CA ILE A 819 -9.66 23.14 -3.69
C ILE A 819 -8.74 24.37 -3.77
N ALA A 820 -9.00 25.31 -4.67
CA ALA A 820 -8.21 26.53 -4.89
C ALA A 820 -9.04 27.81 -4.75
N PHE A 821 -8.75 28.70 -3.78
CA PHE A 821 -9.57 29.91 -3.61
C PHE A 821 -8.87 31.17 -3.10
N ARG A 822 -9.38 32.32 -3.53
CA ARG A 822 -8.91 33.66 -3.10
C ARG A 822 -7.41 33.91 -3.34
N ASN A 823 -6.76 33.15 -4.23
CA ASN A 823 -5.38 33.42 -4.62
C ASN A 823 -5.29 34.68 -5.49
N GLY A 824 -4.11 35.31 -5.54
CA GLY A 824 -3.85 36.67 -6.00
C GLY A 824 -3.59 37.67 -4.86
N PHE A 825 -3.74 37.26 -3.59
CA PHE A 825 -3.58 38.07 -2.39
C PHE A 825 -3.62 37.24 -1.10
N THR A 826 -3.08 37.76 0.01
CA THR A 826 -3.08 37.09 1.34
C THR A 826 -4.26 37.53 2.23
N GLU A 827 -4.49 36.79 3.33
CA GLU A 827 -5.52 37.16 4.33
C GLU A 827 -5.22 38.47 5.06
N ASP A 828 -3.94 38.84 5.19
CA ASP A 828 -3.47 40.14 5.69
C ASP A 828 -3.45 41.25 4.62
N GLY A 829 -3.85 40.94 3.38
CA GLY A 829 -4.06 41.91 2.31
C GLY A 829 -2.82 42.30 1.51
N LYS A 830 -1.74 41.49 1.57
CA LYS A 830 -0.64 41.54 0.58
C LYS A 830 -1.11 40.96 -0.76
N GLY A 831 -0.32 41.14 -1.82
CA GLY A 831 -0.77 40.93 -3.19
C GLY A 831 -1.62 42.11 -3.71
N TYR A 832 -2.37 41.88 -4.78
CA TYR A 832 -2.93 42.91 -5.67
C TYR A 832 -1.85 43.75 -6.39
N GLY A 833 -1.53 43.34 -7.61
CA GLY A 833 -0.64 44.06 -8.52
C GLY A 833 -0.84 43.54 -9.93
N ASP A 834 0.25 43.16 -10.59
CA ASP A 834 0.22 42.53 -11.92
C ASP A 834 0.08 40.99 -11.89
N CYS A 835 0.12 40.38 -10.69
CA CYS A 835 -0.05 38.94 -10.44
C CYS A 835 -1.18 38.25 -11.23
N ASP A 836 -0.92 36.99 -11.59
CA ASP A 836 -1.72 36.16 -12.49
C ASP A 836 -2.93 35.54 -11.76
N GLY A 837 -2.84 35.29 -10.45
CA GLY A 837 -3.99 35.30 -9.51
C GLY A 837 -5.07 34.23 -9.71
N ASN A 838 -4.70 33.01 -10.08
CA ASN A 838 -5.60 31.94 -10.53
C ASN A 838 -5.81 30.85 -9.46
N GLY A 839 -6.89 30.07 -9.59
CA GLY A 839 -7.07 28.84 -8.82
C GLY A 839 -6.09 27.75 -9.28
N PHE A 840 -6.14 27.39 -10.57
CA PHE A 840 -5.28 26.38 -11.18
C PHE A 840 -4.72 26.86 -12.54
N LYS A 841 -3.40 27.04 -12.63
CA LYS A 841 -2.61 27.40 -13.83
C LYS A 841 -1.94 26.15 -14.41
N LEU A 842 -2.62 25.55 -15.39
CA LEU A 842 -2.42 24.17 -15.83
C LEU A 842 -1.38 24.02 -16.95
N GLY A 843 -0.22 24.65 -16.73
CA GLY A 843 0.91 24.71 -17.65
C GLY A 843 0.91 26.00 -18.47
N GLY A 844 2.09 26.42 -18.90
CA GLY A 844 2.24 27.67 -19.63
C GLY A 844 3.67 27.94 -20.08
N GLY A 845 3.83 28.79 -21.08
CA GLY A 845 5.10 29.01 -21.79
C GLY A 845 5.13 28.50 -23.24
N GLY A 846 3.98 28.10 -23.80
CA GLY A 846 3.89 27.54 -25.17
C GLY A 846 4.23 26.05 -25.26
N VAL A 847 4.65 25.43 -24.16
CA VAL A 847 5.05 24.03 -24.08
C VAL A 847 3.87 23.14 -23.68
N GLY A 848 3.75 22.00 -24.37
CA GLY A 848 2.60 21.11 -24.24
C GLY A 848 2.80 19.91 -23.32
N THR A 849 2.04 19.83 -22.22
CA THR A 849 1.95 18.64 -21.34
C THR A 849 0.49 18.27 -21.04
N ARG A 850 0.14 16.98 -21.19
CA ARG A 850 -1.22 16.42 -20.98
C ARG A 850 -1.56 16.18 -19.50
N HIS A 851 -1.63 17.25 -18.72
CA HIS A 851 -2.10 17.20 -17.32
C HIS A 851 -3.53 16.65 -17.20
N TYR A 852 -3.85 16.12 -16.02
CA TYR A 852 -5.18 15.61 -15.67
C TYR A 852 -5.70 16.28 -14.40
N VAL A 853 -6.94 16.76 -14.43
CA VAL A 853 -7.59 17.45 -13.31
C VAL A 853 -8.98 16.86 -13.06
N GLU A 854 -9.23 16.33 -11.87
CA GLU A 854 -10.50 15.72 -11.52
C GLU A 854 -11.03 16.14 -10.15
N ASN A 855 -12.34 16.31 -10.04
CA ASN A 855 -13.06 16.54 -8.79
C ASN A 855 -12.59 17.80 -8.03
N CYS A 856 -12.25 18.87 -8.74
CA CYS A 856 -11.63 20.07 -8.18
C CYS A 856 -12.59 21.27 -8.08
N LEU A 857 -12.43 22.08 -7.03
CA LEU A 857 -13.20 23.30 -6.78
C LEU A 857 -12.31 24.54 -6.85
N ALA A 858 -12.65 25.51 -7.70
CA ALA A 858 -12.00 26.83 -7.74
C ALA A 858 -12.99 27.94 -7.38
N PHE A 859 -12.71 28.81 -6.39
CA PHE A 859 -13.61 29.94 -6.12
C PHE A 859 -12.96 31.24 -5.66
N GLU A 860 -13.60 32.36 -5.97
CA GLU A 860 -13.19 33.70 -5.50
C GLU A 860 -11.71 34.07 -5.77
N ASN A 861 -11.01 33.37 -6.67
CA ASN A 861 -9.65 33.73 -7.07
C ASN A 861 -9.67 35.06 -7.84
N LEU A 862 -8.59 35.84 -7.72
CA LEU A 862 -8.49 37.20 -8.27
C LEU A 862 -8.79 37.25 -9.77
N ASN A 863 -8.31 36.24 -10.52
CA ASN A 863 -8.37 36.17 -11.97
C ASN A 863 -9.11 34.90 -12.47
N CYS A 864 -8.44 33.78 -12.76
CA CYS A 864 -9.12 32.59 -13.29
C CYS A 864 -9.51 31.59 -12.18
N GLY A 865 -10.59 30.82 -12.38
CA GLY A 865 -10.77 29.58 -11.63
C GLY A 865 -9.79 28.51 -12.12
N PHE A 866 -9.91 28.15 -13.40
CA PHE A 866 -8.97 27.27 -14.12
C PHE A 866 -8.46 27.98 -15.39
N THR A 867 -7.17 27.87 -15.68
CA THR A 867 -6.53 28.44 -16.87
C THR A 867 -5.53 27.44 -17.46
N ASP A 868 -5.54 27.25 -18.78
CA ASP A 868 -4.52 26.45 -19.48
C ASP A 868 -3.20 27.19 -19.74
N ASN A 869 -3.05 28.41 -19.21
CA ASN A 869 -1.95 29.37 -19.37
C ASN A 869 -0.98 29.29 -20.58
N ASN A 870 -1.49 29.00 -21.78
CA ASN A 870 -0.71 28.79 -23.02
C ASN A 870 -0.02 27.41 -23.12
N ASN A 871 -0.55 26.36 -22.49
CA ASN A 871 -0.24 24.94 -22.71
C ASN A 871 -1.02 24.42 -23.94
N PRO A 872 -0.40 24.24 -25.12
CA PRO A 872 -1.10 23.77 -26.33
C PRO A 872 -1.58 22.32 -26.25
N LYS A 873 -1.18 21.55 -25.22
CA LYS A 873 -1.50 20.12 -25.05
C LYS A 873 -2.13 19.82 -23.68
N PHE A 874 -2.88 20.75 -23.09
CA PHE A 874 -3.68 20.43 -21.91
C PHE A 874 -4.53 19.17 -22.17
N GLY A 875 -4.59 18.29 -21.17
CA GLY A 875 -5.23 16.99 -21.29
C GLY A 875 -6.71 17.04 -20.94
N ASP A 876 -7.04 16.59 -19.74
CA ASP A 876 -8.40 16.18 -19.40
C ASP A 876 -8.85 16.84 -18.09
N MET A 877 -10.05 17.40 -18.09
CA MET A 877 -10.66 18.03 -16.92
C MET A 877 -12.05 17.43 -16.67
N LYS A 878 -12.25 16.88 -15.46
CA LYS A 878 -13.45 16.11 -15.09
C LYS A 878 -14.04 16.58 -13.77
N ASN A 879 -15.36 16.67 -13.68
CA ASN A 879 -16.11 16.97 -12.45
C ASN A 879 -15.52 18.16 -11.68
N CYS A 880 -15.33 19.31 -12.33
CA CYS A 880 -14.75 20.50 -11.69
C CYS A 880 -15.82 21.58 -11.53
N THR A 881 -15.82 22.30 -10.41
CA THR A 881 -16.64 23.51 -10.23
C THR A 881 -15.74 24.74 -10.18
N ALA A 882 -16.17 25.80 -10.85
CA ALA A 882 -15.65 27.14 -10.68
C ALA A 882 -16.80 28.07 -10.23
N TYR A 883 -16.64 28.74 -9.08
CA TYR A 883 -17.63 29.63 -8.49
C TYR A 883 -17.04 31.02 -8.23
N ASN A 884 -17.67 32.07 -8.76
CA ASN A 884 -17.33 33.46 -8.42
C ASN A 884 -15.83 33.86 -8.61
N ASN A 885 -15.09 33.25 -9.54
CA ASN A 885 -13.72 33.68 -9.84
C ASN A 885 -13.70 34.98 -10.67
N GLY A 886 -12.56 35.66 -10.70
CA GLY A 886 -12.38 36.94 -11.40
C GLY A 886 -12.70 38.16 -10.52
N ILE A 887 -12.55 38.03 -9.19
CA ILE A 887 -12.92 39.08 -8.23
C ILE A 887 -12.04 40.34 -8.30
N GLY A 888 -10.91 40.29 -9.03
CA GLY A 888 -10.05 41.44 -9.30
C GLY A 888 -10.56 42.38 -10.40
N GLY A 889 -11.73 42.11 -11.00
CA GLY A 889 -12.35 43.00 -11.99
C GLY A 889 -11.65 43.10 -13.36
N LYS A 890 -10.46 42.50 -13.53
CA LYS A 890 -9.65 42.53 -14.77
C LYS A 890 -10.32 41.86 -15.99
N GLY A 891 -11.47 41.18 -15.82
CA GLY A 891 -12.22 40.53 -16.91
C GLY A 891 -11.77 39.10 -17.23
N LYS A 892 -11.16 38.44 -16.25
CA LYS A 892 -10.94 36.98 -16.26
C LYS A 892 -12.22 36.26 -15.78
N ALA A 893 -12.28 34.93 -15.91
CA ALA A 893 -13.52 34.16 -15.69
C ALA A 893 -13.27 32.83 -14.97
N ASN A 894 -14.33 32.09 -14.70
CA ASN A 894 -14.30 30.77 -14.07
C ASN A 894 -13.40 29.78 -14.85
N TYR A 895 -13.49 29.73 -16.18
CA TYR A 895 -12.65 28.88 -17.04
C TYR A 895 -12.02 29.64 -18.21
N MET A 896 -10.71 29.51 -18.38
CA MET A 896 -9.90 30.07 -19.47
C MET A 896 -9.01 28.99 -20.08
N VAL A 897 -9.62 27.98 -20.71
CA VAL A 897 -8.98 26.73 -21.18
C VAL A 897 -9.16 26.60 -22.71
N TYR A 898 -8.62 27.57 -23.46
CA TYR A 898 -8.94 27.83 -24.87
C TYR A 898 -7.73 27.97 -25.82
N ARG A 899 -6.53 27.73 -25.30
CA ARG A 899 -5.23 27.83 -25.97
C ARG A 899 -4.58 26.45 -26.17
N CYS A 900 -5.09 25.44 -25.46
CA CYS A 900 -4.93 24.03 -25.81
C CYS A 900 -5.57 23.68 -27.16
N ASP A 901 -5.10 22.57 -27.77
CA ASP A 901 -5.69 22.06 -29.01
C ASP A 901 -7.01 21.29 -28.78
N THR A 902 -7.65 20.87 -29.88
CA THR A 902 -8.96 20.20 -29.86
C THR A 902 -8.94 18.77 -29.29
N SER A 903 -7.80 18.27 -28.79
CA SER A 903 -7.70 16.98 -28.10
C SER A 903 -7.82 17.07 -26.57
N ALA A 904 -8.02 18.28 -26.03
CA ALA A 904 -8.43 18.43 -24.63
C ALA A 904 -9.86 17.90 -24.39
N THR A 905 -10.14 17.39 -23.19
CA THR A 905 -11.48 16.89 -22.83
C THR A 905 -12.06 17.55 -21.58
N PHE A 906 -13.37 17.78 -21.60
CA PHE A 906 -14.13 18.45 -20.53
C PHE A 906 -15.40 17.64 -20.24
N ASN A 907 -15.54 17.12 -19.02
CA ASN A 907 -16.69 16.34 -18.60
C ASN A 907 -17.17 16.77 -17.21
N GLY A 908 -18.46 17.11 -17.03
CA GLY A 908 -18.94 17.52 -15.71
C GLY A 908 -18.44 18.89 -15.23
N MET A 909 -18.15 19.86 -16.12
CA MET A 909 -17.73 21.20 -15.70
C MET A 909 -18.93 22.01 -15.18
N MET A 910 -18.80 22.65 -14.02
CA MET A 910 -19.78 23.58 -13.47
C MET A 910 -19.18 24.99 -13.37
N SER A 911 -19.73 25.95 -14.10
CA SER A 911 -19.47 27.37 -13.91
C SER A 911 -20.67 28.03 -13.24
N TYR A 912 -20.47 28.70 -12.10
CA TYR A 912 -21.51 29.52 -11.48
C TYR A 912 -20.99 30.88 -10.99
N ILE A 913 -21.86 31.89 -11.07
CA ILE A 913 -21.53 33.29 -10.75
C ILE A 913 -22.75 33.91 -10.06
N ASN A 914 -22.61 34.23 -8.77
CA ASN A 914 -23.55 35.04 -8.01
C ASN A 914 -22.77 36.18 -7.34
N THR A 915 -22.72 37.33 -8.02
CA THR A 915 -21.93 38.50 -7.56
C THR A 915 -22.44 39.11 -6.25
N GLY A 916 -23.68 38.80 -5.83
CA GLY A 916 -24.23 39.16 -4.52
C GLY A 916 -23.77 38.24 -3.37
N LYS A 917 -23.10 37.13 -3.68
CA LYS A 917 -22.54 36.14 -2.74
C LYS A 917 -21.04 35.96 -2.92
N VAL A 918 -20.33 37.07 -3.15
CA VAL A 918 -18.87 37.14 -3.03
C VAL A 918 -18.51 37.51 -1.60
N THR A 919 -17.58 36.76 -1.00
CA THR A 919 -17.02 37.02 0.32
C THR A 919 -16.36 38.39 0.35
N LYS A 920 -16.52 39.12 1.46
CA LYS A 920 -15.88 40.43 1.64
C LYS A 920 -14.36 40.29 1.64
N THR A 921 -13.74 40.87 0.64
CA THR A 921 -12.28 41.03 0.46
C THR A 921 -12.00 42.48 0.04
N ASN A 922 -10.75 42.84 -0.17
CA ASN A 922 -10.36 44.16 -0.70
C ASN A 922 -10.38 44.23 -2.24
N ALA A 923 -10.87 43.19 -2.93
CA ALA A 923 -10.88 43.12 -4.38
C ALA A 923 -11.94 44.04 -5.02
N ALA A 924 -11.74 44.39 -6.29
CA ALA A 924 -12.63 45.27 -7.06
C ALA A 924 -14.03 44.68 -7.34
N GLY A 925 -14.23 43.38 -7.13
CA GLY A 925 -15.45 42.64 -7.45
C GLY A 925 -15.45 42.03 -8.84
N ILE A 926 -16.37 41.09 -9.08
CA ILE A 926 -16.43 40.31 -10.31
C ILE A 926 -16.93 41.16 -11.49
N LYS A 927 -16.04 41.41 -12.45
CA LYS A 927 -16.43 41.84 -13.80
C LYS A 927 -16.83 40.61 -14.61
N VAL A 928 -18.12 40.27 -14.55
CA VAL A 928 -18.70 39.07 -15.20
C VAL A 928 -18.23 38.97 -16.66
N SER A 929 -17.57 37.86 -16.97
CA SER A 929 -16.85 37.64 -18.23
C SER A 929 -17.09 36.21 -18.73
N ASN A 930 -16.95 35.98 -20.03
CA ASN A 930 -17.23 34.68 -20.64
C ASN A 930 -16.12 33.67 -20.32
N ASP A 931 -16.53 32.48 -19.92
CA ASP A 931 -15.71 31.27 -19.95
C ASP A 931 -15.30 30.94 -21.39
N LYS A 932 -14.14 30.31 -21.54
CA LYS A 932 -13.58 29.93 -22.85
C LYS A 932 -13.01 28.52 -22.81
N PHE A 933 -13.35 27.75 -23.84
CA PHE A 933 -12.92 26.36 -24.02
C PHE A 933 -12.50 26.08 -25.46
N VAL A 934 -11.48 25.23 -25.65
CA VAL A 934 -11.16 24.55 -26.93
C VAL A 934 -10.89 23.08 -26.61
N GLY A 935 -11.60 22.17 -27.27
CA GLY A 935 -11.57 20.73 -26.93
C GLY A 935 -12.95 20.10 -27.05
N ASN A 936 -13.14 18.91 -26.47
CA ASN A 936 -14.39 18.17 -26.53
C ASN A 936 -15.11 18.22 -25.18
N MET A 937 -16.28 18.85 -25.14
CA MET A 937 -17.04 19.10 -23.92
C MET A 937 -18.32 18.26 -23.86
N SER A 938 -18.62 17.70 -22.69
CA SER A 938 -19.81 16.88 -22.43
C SER A 938 -20.30 17.06 -21.00
N ASN A 939 -21.60 16.86 -20.75
CA ASN A 939 -22.24 17.00 -19.44
C ASN A 939 -21.79 18.27 -18.67
N SER A 940 -21.67 19.43 -19.34
CA SER A 940 -20.94 20.60 -18.80
C SER A 940 -21.68 21.93 -18.96
N ILE A 941 -21.61 22.76 -17.94
CA ILE A 941 -22.24 24.09 -17.84
C ILE A 941 -21.16 25.17 -17.78
N TYR A 942 -21.21 26.10 -18.72
CA TYR A 942 -20.29 27.24 -18.81
C TYR A 942 -21.05 28.54 -19.09
N TYR A 943 -20.46 29.68 -18.73
CA TYR A 943 -21.04 31.00 -18.94
C TYR A 943 -20.43 31.69 -20.17
N ASN A 944 -21.26 32.02 -21.16
CA ASN A 944 -20.86 32.86 -22.30
C ASN A 944 -21.99 33.84 -22.66
N SER A 945 -22.08 34.95 -21.91
CA SER A 945 -23.18 35.93 -21.89
C SER A 945 -24.53 35.41 -21.36
N LYS A 946 -24.72 34.08 -21.38
CA LYS A 946 -25.76 33.28 -20.70
C LYS A 946 -25.11 31.97 -20.25
N TYR A 947 -25.79 31.18 -19.43
CA TYR A 947 -25.37 29.80 -19.17
C TYR A 947 -25.78 28.88 -20.33
N TYR A 948 -24.84 28.04 -20.76
CA TYR A 948 -25.00 27.04 -21.79
C TYR A 948 -24.68 25.66 -21.23
N TYR A 949 -25.53 24.66 -21.53
CA TYR A 949 -25.34 23.27 -21.14
C TYR A 949 -24.95 22.42 -22.35
N ALA A 950 -23.66 22.13 -22.47
CA ALA A 950 -23.12 21.16 -23.41
C ALA A 950 -23.38 19.73 -22.88
N LYS A 951 -24.63 19.27 -23.02
CA LYS A 951 -25.10 17.98 -22.50
C LYS A 951 -24.41 16.79 -23.17
N SER A 952 -24.47 16.73 -24.51
CA SER A 952 -23.79 15.72 -25.34
C SER A 952 -22.38 16.17 -25.70
N ASN A 953 -21.55 15.24 -26.23
CA ASN A 953 -20.22 15.58 -26.73
C ASN A 953 -20.28 16.69 -27.80
N THR A 954 -19.61 17.80 -27.52
CA THR A 954 -19.67 19.08 -28.23
C THR A 954 -18.24 19.58 -28.43
N THR A 955 -17.78 19.66 -29.67
CA THR A 955 -16.46 20.24 -29.97
C THR A 955 -16.51 21.75 -29.80
N MET A 956 -15.85 22.24 -28.76
CA MET A 956 -15.77 23.65 -28.38
C MET A 956 -14.67 24.37 -29.16
N THR A 957 -14.98 25.59 -29.57
CA THR A 957 -14.01 26.56 -30.10
C THR A 957 -14.02 27.82 -29.24
N ASN A 958 -12.94 28.60 -29.27
CA ASN A 958 -12.81 29.80 -28.43
C ASN A 958 -13.96 30.79 -28.68
N GLY A 959 -14.76 31.06 -27.64
CA GLY A 959 -15.93 31.94 -27.70
C GLY A 959 -17.23 31.28 -28.18
N ALA A 960 -17.25 29.95 -28.40
CA ALA A 960 -18.42 29.20 -28.82
C ALA A 960 -19.64 29.35 -27.88
N LYS A 961 -20.84 29.30 -28.47
CA LYS A 961 -22.15 29.41 -27.80
C LYS A 961 -23.02 28.22 -28.18
N LEU A 962 -22.58 27.04 -27.73
CA LEU A 962 -23.11 25.72 -28.08
C LEU A 962 -23.70 25.01 -26.85
N GLY A 963 -24.75 24.21 -27.05
CA GLY A 963 -25.53 23.60 -25.98
C GLY A 963 -26.82 24.36 -25.64
N ASP A 964 -27.61 23.81 -24.73
CA ASP A 964 -28.92 24.36 -24.36
C ASP A 964 -28.76 25.62 -23.49
N ILE A 965 -29.53 26.68 -23.77
CA ILE A 965 -29.54 27.88 -22.90
C ILE A 965 -30.32 27.56 -21.62
N ILE A 966 -29.66 27.72 -20.48
CA ILE A 966 -30.21 27.40 -19.15
C ILE A 966 -30.06 28.57 -18.18
N THR A 967 -30.57 28.42 -16.95
CA THR A 967 -30.42 29.39 -15.86
C THR A 967 -30.27 28.66 -14.53
N PRO A 968 -29.03 28.24 -14.16
CA PRO A 968 -28.75 27.73 -12.82
C PRO A 968 -29.06 28.77 -11.75
N ALA A 969 -29.50 28.31 -10.59
CA ALA A 969 -29.86 29.14 -9.44
C ALA A 969 -29.13 28.67 -8.16
N ASP A 970 -29.14 29.50 -7.12
CA ASP A 970 -28.59 29.14 -5.79
C ASP A 970 -29.15 27.81 -5.25
N SER A 971 -30.37 27.44 -5.63
CA SER A 971 -31.05 26.19 -5.24
C SER A 971 -30.54 24.94 -5.97
N ASP A 972 -29.70 25.09 -7.00
CA ASP A 972 -29.02 23.96 -7.64
C ASP A 972 -27.82 23.46 -6.84
N PHE A 973 -27.42 24.16 -5.77
CA PHE A 973 -26.25 23.86 -4.93
C PHE A 973 -26.66 23.42 -3.52
N ILE A 974 -25.83 22.60 -2.86
CA ILE A 974 -26.04 22.18 -1.46
C ILE A 974 -25.87 23.37 -0.51
N SER A 975 -24.81 24.16 -0.71
CA SER A 975 -24.54 25.41 -0.01
C SER A 975 -23.83 26.41 -0.92
N LEU A 976 -24.06 27.70 -0.71
CA LEU A 976 -23.24 28.79 -1.24
C LEU A 976 -22.76 29.72 -0.10
N ASN A 977 -22.69 29.17 1.11
CA ASN A 977 -22.13 29.84 2.29
C ASN A 977 -20.72 29.28 2.57
N VAL A 978 -19.73 30.16 2.68
CA VAL A 978 -18.32 29.83 2.96
C VAL A 978 -17.78 30.76 4.06
N GLY A 979 -16.74 30.31 4.78
CA GLY A 979 -16.06 31.13 5.78
C GLY A 979 -15.37 32.37 5.17
N GLY A 980 -15.22 33.41 5.98
CA GLY A 980 -14.49 34.63 5.60
C GLY A 980 -12.98 34.43 5.51
N LEU A 981 -12.24 35.53 5.28
CA LEU A 981 -10.79 35.56 5.56
C LEU A 981 -10.56 35.34 7.07
N GLY A 982 -9.43 34.70 7.43
CA GLY A 982 -9.12 34.27 8.80
C GLY A 982 -9.82 32.98 9.22
N THR A 983 -10.43 32.24 8.29
CA THR A 983 -11.05 30.94 8.57
C THR A 983 -10.01 29.83 8.41
N ASP A 984 -9.77 29.05 9.46
CA ASP A 984 -8.81 27.94 9.39
C ASP A 984 -9.38 26.71 8.66
N PHE A 985 -9.43 26.80 7.33
CA PHE A 985 -10.02 25.79 6.46
C PHE A 985 -9.31 24.43 6.53
N HIS A 986 -8.04 24.35 6.96
CA HIS A 986 -7.38 23.06 7.20
C HIS A 986 -8.10 22.27 8.30
N LYS A 987 -8.59 22.94 9.34
CA LYS A 987 -9.36 22.30 10.42
C LYS A 987 -10.86 22.17 10.11
N GLN A 988 -11.45 23.13 9.39
CA GLN A 988 -12.90 23.13 9.12
C GLN A 988 -13.33 22.26 7.93
N TRP A 989 -12.46 22.07 6.93
CA TRP A 989 -12.76 21.36 5.68
C TRP A 989 -11.94 20.07 5.52
N ARG A 990 -11.73 19.33 6.62
CA ARG A 990 -11.21 17.95 6.56
C ARG A 990 -12.11 16.99 7.33
N ASN A 991 -12.22 15.76 6.82
CA ASN A 991 -12.74 14.60 7.55
C ASN A 991 -11.65 14.06 8.50
N ALA A 992 -11.98 13.06 9.32
CA ALA A 992 -11.05 12.46 10.28
C ALA A 992 -9.85 11.72 9.65
N ASP A 993 -9.95 11.36 8.37
CA ASP A 993 -8.88 10.79 7.52
C ASP A 993 -8.06 11.87 6.78
N GLY A 994 -8.34 13.15 7.03
CA GLY A 994 -7.73 14.28 6.35
C GLY A 994 -8.36 14.66 5.00
N SER A 995 -9.25 13.83 4.44
CA SER A 995 -9.86 14.07 3.13
C SER A 995 -10.70 15.37 3.12
N PRO A 996 -10.75 16.11 1.99
CA PRO A 996 -11.42 17.40 1.92
C PRO A 996 -12.93 17.29 2.19
N LYS A 997 -13.45 18.23 2.98
CA LYS A 997 -14.86 18.30 3.39
C LYS A 997 -15.41 19.74 3.32
N PRO A 998 -15.62 20.32 2.11
CA PRO A 998 -16.18 21.67 1.94
C PRO A 998 -17.66 21.81 2.36
N ASN A 999 -18.25 20.79 2.98
CA ASN A 999 -19.66 20.77 3.45
C ASN A 999 -20.68 21.17 2.37
N GLY A 1000 -20.43 20.78 1.12
CA GLY A 1000 -21.30 21.05 -0.02
C GLY A 1000 -21.22 22.47 -0.59
N PHE A 1001 -20.22 23.27 -0.22
CA PHE A 1001 -20.06 24.63 -0.73
C PHE A 1001 -19.73 24.65 -2.24
N ALA A 1002 -20.65 25.20 -3.05
CA ALA A 1002 -20.64 25.14 -4.52
C ALA A 1002 -20.69 23.71 -5.11
N GLU A 1003 -21.09 22.72 -4.32
CA GLU A 1003 -21.43 21.38 -4.78
C GLU A 1003 -22.85 21.33 -5.32
N THR A 1004 -23.11 20.66 -6.44
CA THR A 1004 -24.48 20.53 -6.96
C THR A 1004 -25.33 19.64 -6.06
N SER A 1005 -26.54 20.10 -5.75
CA SER A 1005 -27.49 19.37 -4.90
C SER A 1005 -28.01 18.12 -5.60
N GLY A 1006 -28.18 17.03 -4.86
CA GLY A 1006 -28.87 15.82 -5.33
C GLY A 1006 -30.32 16.04 -5.78
N SER A 1007 -30.93 17.19 -5.41
CA SER A 1007 -32.24 17.64 -5.90
C SER A 1007 -32.18 18.45 -7.20
N SER A 1008 -31.00 18.86 -7.65
CA SER A 1008 -30.81 19.59 -8.91
C SER A 1008 -30.87 18.64 -10.11
N GLN A 1009 -31.31 19.17 -11.26
CA GLN A 1009 -31.11 18.55 -12.57
C GLN A 1009 -29.63 18.50 -13.00
N TYR A 1010 -28.75 19.25 -12.33
CA TYR A 1010 -27.32 19.34 -12.59
C TYR A 1010 -26.45 18.54 -11.58
N LYS A 1011 -27.07 17.67 -10.77
CA LYS A 1011 -26.46 16.86 -9.68
C LYS A 1011 -25.31 15.90 -10.05
N SER A 1012 -24.87 15.92 -11.30
CA SER A 1012 -23.79 15.10 -11.87
C SER A 1012 -22.77 15.99 -12.61
N ILE A 1013 -22.71 17.27 -12.24
CA ILE A 1013 -21.92 18.31 -12.88
C ILE A 1013 -21.29 19.14 -11.75
N GLY A 1014 -20.01 19.47 -11.88
CA GLY A 1014 -19.21 20.06 -10.82
C GLY A 1014 -18.41 19.01 -10.05
N TYR A 1015 -17.72 19.48 -9.01
CA TYR A 1015 -17.06 18.60 -8.05
C TYR A 1015 -18.09 17.96 -7.10
N HIS A 1016 -17.72 16.83 -6.49
CA HIS A 1016 -18.47 16.15 -5.44
C HIS A 1016 -17.52 15.69 -4.31
N MET A 1017 -17.64 16.26 -3.11
CA MET A 1017 -16.91 15.84 -1.89
C MET A 1017 -17.82 15.66 -0.66
N SER A 1018 -19.09 16.10 -0.71
CA SER A 1018 -20.01 15.99 0.42
C SER A 1018 -20.32 14.54 0.81
N GLY A 1019 -20.25 13.61 -0.15
CA GLY A 1019 -20.30 12.16 0.07
C GLY A 1019 -18.98 11.50 0.48
N GLY A 1020 -17.92 12.29 0.70
CA GLY A 1020 -16.54 11.81 0.80
C GLY A 1020 -15.85 11.72 -0.57
N VAL A 1021 -14.55 11.42 -0.57
CA VAL A 1021 -13.75 11.22 -1.78
C VAL A 1021 -12.88 9.97 -1.66
N SER A 1022 -12.70 9.25 -2.78
CA SER A 1022 -11.64 8.25 -2.90
C SER A 1022 -10.31 8.95 -3.18
N GLN A 1023 -9.25 8.54 -2.48
CA GLN A 1023 -7.92 9.14 -2.54
C GLN A 1023 -6.84 8.08 -2.72
N THR A 1024 -5.68 8.47 -3.23
CA THR A 1024 -4.50 7.61 -3.22
C THR A 1024 -4.14 7.21 -1.78
N SER A 1025 -3.89 5.92 -1.54
CA SER A 1025 -3.45 5.41 -0.24
C SER A 1025 -2.03 5.88 0.12
N ALA A 1026 -1.73 5.91 1.41
CA ALA A 1026 -0.40 6.21 1.96
C ALA A 1026 -0.17 5.31 3.20
N PRO A 1027 1.09 5.02 3.58
CA PRO A 1027 1.39 4.33 4.83
C PRO A 1027 0.84 5.09 6.05
N ASN A 1028 0.60 4.40 7.16
CA ASN A 1028 0.29 5.06 8.42
C ASN A 1028 1.61 5.53 9.07
N PRO A 1029 1.83 6.85 9.29
CA PRO A 1029 3.09 7.37 9.87
C PRO A 1029 3.30 6.97 11.33
N TYR A 1030 2.26 6.44 11.99
CA TYR A 1030 2.30 5.98 13.38
C TYR A 1030 2.45 4.45 13.51
N ASP A 1031 2.52 3.72 12.40
CA ASP A 1031 2.72 2.26 12.38
C ASP A 1031 4.23 1.93 12.46
N VAL A 1032 4.79 2.18 13.65
CA VAL A 1032 6.24 2.18 13.88
C VAL A 1032 6.77 0.88 14.49
N ASP A 1033 7.97 0.48 14.04
CA ASP A 1033 8.73 -0.62 14.61
C ASP A 1033 9.35 -0.23 15.98
N LEU A 1034 8.75 -0.76 17.05
CA LEU A 1034 9.08 -0.44 18.44
C LEU A 1034 10.23 -1.29 19.05
N THR A 1035 11.04 -1.98 18.24
CA THR A 1035 12.15 -2.85 18.72
C THR A 1035 13.34 -2.03 19.28
N PRO A 1036 13.59 -1.91 20.62
CA PRO A 1036 14.40 -0.82 21.20
C PRO A 1036 15.92 -0.80 20.86
N VAL A 1037 16.54 0.38 20.93
CA VAL A 1037 18.01 0.53 20.84
C VAL A 1037 18.70 0.07 22.14
N GLU A 1038 19.61 -0.90 22.09
CA GLU A 1038 20.53 -1.16 23.21
C GLU A 1038 21.47 0.04 23.43
N THR A 1039 21.75 0.37 24.69
CA THR A 1039 22.65 1.49 25.04
C THR A 1039 23.76 1.00 25.95
N THR A 1040 24.94 0.78 25.38
CA THR A 1040 26.15 0.43 26.13
C THR A 1040 26.69 1.65 26.87
N THR A 1041 26.62 1.61 28.20
CA THR A 1041 27.08 2.68 29.10
C THR A 1041 28.57 2.60 29.40
N SER A 1042 29.21 3.75 29.62
CA SER A 1042 30.54 3.86 30.24
C SER A 1042 30.50 4.83 31.43
N GLU A 1043 31.27 4.53 32.47
CA GLU A 1043 31.40 5.36 33.70
C GLU A 1043 32.25 6.63 33.43
N ALA A 1044 32.19 7.73 34.22
CA ALA A 1044 31.50 7.98 35.50
C ALA A 1044 30.71 9.33 35.44
N THR A 1045 30.61 10.28 36.39
CA THR A 1045 31.31 10.58 37.66
C THR A 1045 30.38 11.38 38.62
N THR A 1046 30.77 11.57 39.87
CA THR A 1046 29.94 12.12 40.98
C THR A 1046 29.98 13.64 41.12
N THR A 1047 28.87 14.30 41.53
CA THR A 1047 28.73 15.12 42.79
C THR A 1047 27.33 15.80 42.93
N THR A 1048 26.87 15.90 44.18
CA THR A 1048 25.64 16.50 44.81
C THR A 1048 25.37 17.99 44.40
N THR A 1049 24.15 18.58 44.36
CA THR A 1049 23.18 18.79 45.48
C THR A 1049 21.79 19.40 45.07
N THR A 1050 20.71 18.92 45.71
CA THR A 1050 19.32 19.40 45.98
C THR A 1050 18.77 20.77 45.45
N THR A 1051 17.53 20.80 44.89
CA THR A 1051 16.28 21.43 45.46
C THR A 1051 15.12 21.65 44.43
N THR A 1052 13.87 21.50 44.89
CA THR A 1052 12.52 21.53 44.26
C THR A 1052 12.08 22.80 43.47
N THR A 1053 11.30 22.65 42.37
CA THR A 1053 9.89 23.17 42.15
C THR A 1053 9.46 23.37 40.66
N THR A 1054 8.36 22.68 40.28
CA THR A 1054 7.34 22.76 39.20
C THR A 1054 7.34 23.81 38.03
N THR A 1055 6.80 23.37 36.85
CA THR A 1055 5.99 24.09 35.78
C THR A 1055 6.63 24.79 34.53
N THR A 1056 6.56 24.13 33.34
CA THR A 1056 6.00 24.65 32.02
C THR A 1056 6.82 25.48 30.95
N THR A 1057 7.30 24.83 29.85
CA THR A 1057 7.06 25.15 28.37
C THR A 1057 7.95 26.12 27.46
N VAL A 1058 8.82 25.58 26.52
CA VAL A 1058 8.89 25.74 24.98
C VAL A 1058 9.73 26.83 24.10
N ILE A 1059 10.61 26.44 23.07
CA ILE A 1059 10.99 27.03 21.66
C ILE A 1059 12.32 27.90 21.17
N THR A 1060 13.41 27.32 20.53
CA THR A 1060 14.32 27.55 19.24
C THR A 1060 15.11 28.86 18.72
N THR A 1061 16.13 29.06 17.76
CA THR A 1061 17.20 28.38 16.81
C THR A 1061 18.12 29.32 15.83
N THR A 1062 18.69 28.94 14.60
CA THR A 1062 19.87 29.53 13.76
C THR A 1062 19.99 29.40 12.15
N SER A 1063 21.03 29.97 11.41
CA SER A 1063 21.19 30.35 9.90
C SER A 1063 22.49 29.99 8.99
N THR A 1064 22.61 30.37 7.65
CA THR A 1064 23.64 29.91 6.57
C THR A 1064 24.17 30.83 5.37
N THR A 1065 25.38 30.52 4.74
CA THR A 1065 26.05 31.12 3.49
C THR A 1065 27.12 30.23 2.70
N THR A 1066 27.85 30.70 1.62
CA THR A 1066 28.60 29.93 0.52
C THR A 1066 30.11 30.31 0.13
N ALA A 1067 30.74 29.86 -1.03
CA ALA A 1067 32.22 29.79 -1.35
C ALA A 1067 32.76 29.94 -2.87
N PRO A 1068 34.10 29.82 -3.23
CA PRO A 1068 34.76 30.11 -4.58
C PRO A 1068 35.87 29.13 -5.20
N ALA A 1069 36.68 29.53 -6.25
CA ALA A 1069 37.43 28.73 -7.32
C ALA A 1069 39.00 28.48 -7.23
N PRO A 1070 39.63 27.59 -8.07
CA PRO A 1070 41.46 26.36 -7.67
C PRO A 1070 42.87 26.96 -7.41
N VAL A 1071 43.82 26.06 -7.09
CA VAL A 1071 45.30 26.30 -6.95
C VAL A 1071 46.25 25.25 -7.62
N GLY A 1072 45.88 23.97 -7.80
CA GLY A 1072 46.79 22.89 -8.22
C GLY A 1072 46.29 21.98 -9.37
N LYS A 1073 46.59 20.68 -9.32
CA LYS A 1073 46.35 19.72 -10.41
C LYS A 1073 44.95 19.13 -10.34
N ALA A 1074 44.04 19.63 -11.18
CA ALA A 1074 42.64 19.19 -11.22
C ALA A 1074 42.48 17.65 -11.31
N GLY A 1075 41.76 17.08 -10.35
CA GLY A 1075 41.51 15.65 -10.17
C GLY A 1075 42.33 14.99 -9.04
N ASP A 1076 43.43 15.61 -8.61
CA ASP A 1076 44.29 15.14 -7.52
C ASP A 1076 43.72 15.59 -6.17
N ALA A 1077 42.87 14.74 -5.60
CA ALA A 1077 42.13 15.04 -4.37
C ALA A 1077 42.87 14.58 -3.12
N ASN A 1078 43.71 13.56 -3.23
CA ASN A 1078 44.49 13.06 -2.10
C ASN A 1078 45.80 13.84 -1.90
N GLY A 1079 46.40 14.35 -2.99
CA GLY A 1079 47.62 15.16 -2.97
C GLY A 1079 48.92 14.43 -3.32
N ASP A 1080 48.87 13.20 -3.81
CA ASP A 1080 50.06 12.40 -4.14
C ASP A 1080 50.72 12.74 -5.50
N GLY A 1081 50.06 13.58 -6.31
CA GLY A 1081 50.54 14.00 -7.63
C GLY A 1081 49.98 13.19 -8.80
N GLN A 1082 49.21 12.13 -8.56
CA GLN A 1082 48.51 11.35 -9.58
C GLN A 1082 47.07 11.87 -9.78
N VAL A 1083 46.24 11.11 -10.49
CA VAL A 1083 44.77 11.22 -10.53
C VAL A 1083 44.34 9.77 -10.77
N ASP A 1084 43.74 9.11 -9.78
CA ASP A 1084 43.20 7.77 -9.96
C ASP A 1084 41.94 7.49 -9.12
N MET A 1085 41.57 6.22 -8.95
CA MET A 1085 40.36 5.82 -8.24
C MET A 1085 40.45 6.03 -6.72
N SER A 1086 41.64 6.25 -6.18
CA SER A 1086 41.84 6.66 -4.79
C SER A 1086 41.38 8.10 -4.53
N ASP A 1087 41.57 9.02 -5.48
CA ASP A 1087 41.05 10.40 -5.41
C ASP A 1087 39.52 10.42 -5.45
N VAL A 1088 38.95 9.68 -6.40
CA VAL A 1088 37.50 9.44 -6.53
C VAL A 1088 36.92 8.91 -5.23
N VAL A 1089 37.56 7.90 -4.64
CA VAL A 1089 37.13 7.29 -3.39
C VAL A 1089 37.35 8.23 -2.21
N LEU A 1090 38.40 9.06 -2.20
CA LEU A 1090 38.62 10.05 -1.14
C LEU A 1090 37.61 11.21 -1.23
N ILE A 1091 37.21 11.65 -2.42
CA ILE A 1091 36.10 12.60 -2.59
C ILE A 1091 34.82 11.99 -2.04
N MET A 1092 34.39 10.82 -2.55
CA MET A 1092 33.15 10.19 -2.06
C MET A 1092 33.21 9.84 -0.57
N GLN A 1093 34.35 9.43 -0.02
CA GLN A 1093 34.51 9.16 1.42
C GLN A 1093 34.62 10.43 2.27
N SER A 1094 35.15 11.54 1.77
CA SER A 1094 35.22 12.82 2.50
C SER A 1094 33.97 13.66 2.37
N LEU A 1095 33.07 13.34 1.44
CA LEU A 1095 31.72 13.88 1.38
C LEU A 1095 30.73 13.02 2.17
N ALA A 1096 30.79 11.69 2.04
CA ALA A 1096 29.95 10.78 2.83
C ALA A 1096 30.41 10.61 4.29
N ASN A 1097 31.69 10.86 4.60
CA ASN A 1097 32.26 10.75 5.95
C ASN A 1097 33.45 11.73 6.20
N PRO A 1098 33.23 13.06 6.10
CA PRO A 1098 34.25 14.10 6.33
C PRO A 1098 34.96 13.98 7.68
N ASN A 1099 34.29 13.41 8.69
CA ASN A 1099 34.75 13.28 10.07
C ASN A 1099 35.87 12.23 10.24
N LYS A 1100 36.11 11.38 9.24
CA LYS A 1100 37.13 10.32 9.27
C LYS A 1100 38.09 10.38 8.07
N TYR A 1101 37.57 10.79 6.92
CA TYR A 1101 38.35 10.98 5.70
C TYR A 1101 38.15 12.42 5.25
N THR A 1102 39.22 13.17 5.05
CA THR A 1102 39.11 14.61 4.77
C THR A 1102 40.17 14.99 3.76
N ILE A 1103 39.74 15.63 2.66
CA ILE A 1103 40.66 16.20 1.67
C ILE A 1103 41.40 17.38 2.32
N ALA A 1104 42.73 17.39 2.19
CA ALA A 1104 43.58 18.43 2.75
C ALA A 1104 43.16 19.81 2.18
N PRO A 1105 43.05 20.87 3.01
CA PRO A 1105 42.55 22.19 2.58
C PRO A 1105 43.15 22.72 1.27
N GLU A 1106 44.46 22.54 1.08
CA GLU A 1106 45.23 22.91 -0.11
C GLU A 1106 44.88 22.10 -1.39
N ASN A 1107 44.34 20.89 -1.23
CA ASN A 1107 43.94 20.00 -2.33
C ASN A 1107 42.42 20.02 -2.58
N ARG A 1108 41.62 20.67 -1.71
CA ARG A 1108 40.17 20.83 -1.94
C ARG A 1108 39.88 21.51 -3.28
N ASP A 1109 40.71 22.48 -3.61
CA ASP A 1109 40.72 23.26 -4.84
C ASP A 1109 41.10 22.45 -6.10
N ASN A 1110 41.74 21.29 -5.90
CA ASN A 1110 42.12 20.35 -6.96
C ASN A 1110 41.08 19.24 -7.11
N ALA A 1111 40.43 18.87 -6.01
CA ALA A 1111 39.35 17.90 -5.95
C ALA A 1111 38.05 18.45 -6.56
N ASP A 1112 37.76 19.73 -6.34
CA ASP A 1112 36.68 20.47 -7.01
C ASP A 1112 37.03 20.67 -8.51
N VAL A 1113 36.27 20.04 -9.42
CA VAL A 1113 36.52 19.95 -10.87
C VAL A 1113 35.26 19.92 -11.78
N GLU A 1114 34.04 19.83 -11.25
CA GLU A 1114 32.76 19.93 -11.97
C GLU A 1114 32.07 21.24 -11.57
N ARG A 1115 31.97 22.20 -12.51
CA ARG A 1115 31.40 23.55 -12.30
C ARG A 1115 32.14 24.38 -11.24
N ARG A 1116 33.45 24.22 -11.27
CA ARG A 1116 34.35 24.40 -10.13
C ARG A 1116 34.25 25.76 -9.42
N GLY A 1117 34.24 25.71 -8.10
CA GLY A 1117 34.04 26.84 -7.18
C GLY A 1117 32.68 26.82 -6.47
N ASN A 1118 31.80 25.90 -6.88
CA ASN A 1118 30.76 25.30 -6.04
C ASN A 1118 31.32 24.57 -4.81
N GLY A 1119 32.60 24.20 -4.81
CA GLY A 1119 33.24 23.37 -3.79
C GLY A 1119 33.00 21.88 -4.04
N ILE A 1120 33.88 21.04 -3.49
CA ILE A 1120 33.90 19.59 -3.77
C ILE A 1120 32.52 18.94 -3.62
N THR A 1121 32.09 18.20 -4.64
CA THR A 1121 30.84 17.43 -4.73
C THR A 1121 31.11 16.00 -5.22
N ASN A 1122 30.09 15.13 -5.18
CA ASN A 1122 30.20 13.80 -5.79
C ASN A 1122 30.25 13.84 -7.33
N ALA A 1123 29.91 14.98 -7.95
CA ALA A 1123 30.06 15.15 -9.40
C ALA A 1123 31.53 15.19 -9.81
N ASP A 1124 32.42 15.74 -8.97
CA ASP A 1124 33.87 15.74 -9.19
C ASP A 1124 34.44 14.32 -9.29
N ALA A 1125 34.06 13.47 -8.32
CA ALA A 1125 34.43 12.06 -8.31
C ALA A 1125 33.97 11.35 -9.59
N LEU A 1126 32.79 11.70 -10.10
CA LEU A 1126 32.24 11.17 -11.35
C LEU A 1126 32.98 11.72 -12.59
N SER A 1127 33.34 13.00 -12.61
CA SER A 1127 34.19 13.61 -13.66
C SER A 1127 35.57 12.98 -13.71
N ILE A 1128 36.18 12.70 -12.55
CA ILE A 1128 37.46 11.97 -12.45
C ILE A 1128 37.29 10.52 -12.93
N GLN A 1129 36.21 9.82 -12.55
CA GLN A 1129 35.91 8.49 -13.11
C GLN A 1129 35.77 8.52 -14.64
N ARG A 1130 35.06 9.49 -15.20
CA ARG A 1130 34.91 9.67 -16.65
C ARG A 1130 36.24 9.94 -17.33
N TYR A 1131 37.10 10.78 -16.73
CA TYR A 1131 38.43 11.10 -17.24
C TYR A 1131 39.31 9.84 -17.29
N LEU A 1132 39.30 9.02 -16.23
CA LEU A 1132 40.08 7.78 -16.13
C LEU A 1132 39.57 6.66 -17.05
N LEU A 1133 38.28 6.68 -17.39
CA LEU A 1133 37.69 5.83 -18.43
C LEU A 1133 37.90 6.38 -19.86
N GLY A 1134 38.57 7.53 -20.02
CA GLY A 1134 38.80 8.19 -21.31
C GLY A 1134 37.54 8.77 -21.96
N LEU A 1135 36.44 8.92 -21.19
CA LEU A 1135 35.15 9.41 -21.65
C LEU A 1135 35.10 10.95 -21.71
N VAL A 1136 35.96 11.63 -20.95
CA VAL A 1136 36.24 13.07 -21.08
C VAL A 1136 37.75 13.30 -21.20
N PRO A 1137 38.23 14.31 -21.96
CA PRO A 1137 39.64 14.39 -22.35
C PRO A 1137 40.56 15.10 -21.34
N ALA A 1138 40.01 15.86 -20.39
CA ALA A 1138 40.75 16.64 -19.39
C ALA A 1138 39.86 16.97 -18.19
N LEU A 1139 40.47 17.54 -17.13
CA LEU A 1139 39.81 18.13 -15.97
C LEU A 1139 40.35 19.56 -15.74
N PRO A 1140 39.56 20.50 -15.17
CA PRO A 1140 38.15 20.37 -14.82
C PRO A 1140 37.23 20.17 -16.04
N GLU A 1141 36.00 19.68 -15.82
CA GLU A 1141 34.99 19.43 -16.88
C GLU A 1141 34.23 20.73 -17.27
N SER A 1142 34.65 21.89 -16.75
CA SER A 1142 34.05 23.23 -16.93
C SER A 1142 35.03 24.26 -17.50
#